data_AF-A0A349KK28-F1
#
_entry.id   AF-A0A349KK28-F1
#
_cell.length_a   1.000
_cell.length_b   1.000
_cell.length_c   1.000
_cell.angle_alpha   90.00
_cell.angle_beta   90.00
_cell.angle_gamma   90.00
#
_symmetry.space_group_name_H-M   'P 1'
#
loop_
_entity.id
_entity.type
_entity.pdbx_description
1 polymer ?
#
loop_
_entity_poly.entity_id
_entity_poly.type
_entity_poly.pdbx_seq_one_letter_code
_entity_poly.pdbx_strand_id
1 'polypeptide(L)'
;MADNSVLVRVRGLGLIRINQPESVAGIQASVDRQTASREKWAGRAEAAKDIAVGAYESVVPHMQAMKELPPSTWPIYLKFVLDHKFQEVRGFVDMVTEGLTTAQKAAFLTMGFNGLGDLTGLVADTEMYFTDPESRTWFNASLTGAGVAGGALSVSPAMSKMLPIVRKNMDTWRSLRNKIPDIDVAPNIVQPPSPALVRATGRFSGAPRGLDSDKALDALRVRLVESAERGAPGRLWYDQSFQSADALTGGRPGYRDLYTGNIAVTSAGVSVPANQLFGIKGYNQAITGSPISTGQYPANTRATLESLRSGEATLFGPKTGPFYQAVNVGNPGTSVGRPTNDIWMARAFDYRKAPTEEFPDGEIWSEGLGVAQHRFMDDEINRLVGYANENKIAGYDDWTPERVQASIWSDTKARRENKTIEQAAADFSTDLDRFTTNINVESVPDTGLGHLAGIQDNQEYAGLLGDAQRAVMTKDGQDVVSLYSGALTQPTATGFGLHKGVSAESDVLRVLSAPGTGTNVIDPASRKLVEGIAATHGLLRAQESVGFNYLRKAKNVVDRNAVSIDLGRTLNQEEMLRIGNALDLEFAGGIIPTNTKSGINILVIDAGKAGDDWQKRLSKIVKSQYDVKPQWMHNSGDLVGSFEGYMPSEYMKSIDRSGVVDQLELSARAIAPALEKVDAVLVSKFPDIGTRSRIVQATREALIEGGFPLVRELIAQGVLPAIVGAVALSALSTNLLPGHQQSGERPAL
;
A
#
# COMPACT_ATOMS: atom_id res chain seq x y z
N MET A 1 -41.08 10.97 40.61
CA MET A 1 -40.68 10.95 39.18
C MET A 1 -39.33 11.63 39.12
N ALA A 2 -38.25 10.86 38.95
CA ALA A 2 -36.89 11.38 39.01
C ALA A 2 -36.53 12.07 37.69
N ASP A 3 -36.06 13.30 37.79
CA ASP A 3 -35.54 14.14 36.72
C ASP A 3 -34.26 13.50 36.15
N ASN A 4 -34.39 12.68 35.10
CA ASN A 4 -33.28 11.94 34.46
C ASN A 4 -32.49 12.82 33.48
N SER A 5 -32.19 14.05 33.87
CA SER A 5 -31.29 14.91 33.12
C SER A 5 -29.84 14.58 33.49
N VAL A 6 -28.98 14.28 32.51
CA VAL A 6 -27.54 14.09 32.76
C VAL A 6 -26.81 15.38 32.44
N LEU A 7 -26.07 15.91 33.42
CA LEU A 7 -25.16 17.04 33.28
C LEU A 7 -23.77 16.52 32.91
N VAL A 8 -23.30 16.84 31.71
CA VAL A 8 -21.99 16.41 31.21
C VAL A 8 -21.08 17.63 31.10
N ARG A 9 -19.93 17.58 31.79
CA ARG A 9 -18.89 18.61 31.66
C ARG A 9 -18.01 18.28 30.46
N VAL A 10 -18.08 19.12 29.42
CA VAL A 10 -17.28 18.99 28.20
C VAL A 10 -16.12 19.98 28.25
N ARG A 11 -14.89 19.48 28.07
CA ARG A 11 -13.67 20.30 28.14
C ARG A 11 -13.69 21.28 26.95
N GLY A 12 -13.74 22.58 27.25
CA GLY A 12 -13.86 23.66 26.26
C GLY A 12 -15.29 24.24 26.07
N LEU A 13 -16.35 23.57 26.56
CA LEU A 13 -17.74 23.98 26.33
C LEU A 13 -18.61 24.04 27.62
N GLY A 14 -18.05 23.71 28.78
CA GLY A 14 -18.79 23.81 30.05
C GLY A 14 -19.75 22.64 30.31
N LEU A 15 -20.74 22.85 31.19
CA LEU A 15 -21.71 21.84 31.64
C LEU A 15 -22.98 21.86 30.76
N ILE A 16 -23.33 20.72 30.16
CA ILE A 16 -24.45 20.58 29.22
C ILE A 16 -25.49 19.59 29.78
N ARG A 17 -26.78 19.88 29.59
CA ARG A 17 -27.92 19.06 30.06
C ARG A 17 -28.66 18.43 28.87
N ILE A 18 -28.83 17.11 28.86
CA ILE A 18 -29.49 16.37 27.76
C ILE A 18 -30.79 15.71 28.25
N ASN A 19 -31.92 15.93 27.55
CA ASN A 19 -33.23 15.29 27.78
C ASN A 19 -33.63 14.46 26.55
N GLN A 20 -34.03 13.18 26.71
CA GLN A 20 -34.65 12.36 25.63
C GLN A 20 -36.15 12.72 25.46
N PRO A 21 -36.95 12.15 24.52
CA PRO A 21 -36.73 11.48 23.22
C PRO A 21 -37.29 12.31 22.02
N GLU A 22 -37.86 13.49 22.27
CA GLU A 22 -38.51 14.33 21.24
C GLU A 22 -37.53 14.89 20.18
N SER A 23 -36.23 14.90 20.50
CA SER A 23 -35.15 15.29 19.57
C SER A 23 -35.02 14.33 18.37
N VAL A 24 -35.38 13.06 18.52
CA VAL A 24 -35.31 12.05 17.46
C VAL A 24 -36.48 12.19 16.48
N ALA A 25 -37.65 12.62 16.96
CA ALA A 25 -38.85 12.82 16.15
C ALA A 25 -38.74 14.07 15.25
N GLY A 26 -38.09 15.14 15.72
CA GLY A 26 -37.85 16.35 14.93
C GLY A 26 -36.91 16.10 13.74
N ILE A 27 -35.93 15.21 13.90
CA ILE A 27 -35.00 14.79 12.84
C ILE A 27 -35.74 13.96 11.78
N GLN A 28 -36.61 13.04 12.20
CA GLN A 28 -37.43 12.23 11.30
C GLN A 28 -38.41 13.08 10.45
N ALA A 29 -39.04 14.10 11.05
CA ALA A 29 -39.99 14.97 10.35
C ALA A 29 -39.35 15.91 9.31
N SER A 30 -38.03 16.13 9.40
CA SER A 30 -37.23 16.85 8.38
C SER A 30 -36.93 15.95 7.17
N VAL A 31 -36.64 14.67 7.44
CA VAL A 31 -36.37 13.63 6.43
C VAL A 31 -37.58 13.39 5.55
N ASP A 32 -38.77 13.30 6.13
CA ASP A 32 -40.00 13.06 5.36
C ASP A 32 -40.33 14.24 4.41
N ARG A 33 -39.97 15.48 4.81
CA ARG A 33 -40.10 16.68 3.97
C ARG A 33 -39.11 16.73 2.80
N GLN A 34 -37.88 16.25 2.98
CA GLN A 34 -36.88 16.16 1.90
C GLN A 34 -37.13 14.97 0.97
N THR A 35 -37.74 13.90 1.47
CA THR A 35 -38.15 12.75 0.65
C THR A 35 -39.26 13.14 -0.33
N ALA A 36 -40.17 14.04 0.06
CA ALA A 36 -41.19 14.61 -0.82
C ALA A 36 -40.63 15.54 -1.92
N SER A 37 -39.41 16.08 -1.78
CA SER A 37 -38.75 16.88 -2.83
C SER A 37 -37.97 16.04 -3.85
N ARG A 38 -37.96 14.71 -3.72
CA ARG A 38 -37.28 13.76 -4.63
C ARG A 38 -37.73 13.84 -6.08
N GLU A 39 -38.95 14.31 -6.36
CA GLU A 39 -39.51 14.26 -7.73
C GLU A 39 -39.22 15.49 -8.59
N LYS A 40 -38.61 16.57 -8.07
CA LYS A 40 -38.55 17.86 -8.78
C LYS A 40 -37.19 18.32 -9.30
N TRP A 41 -36.09 17.62 -9.02
CA TRP A 41 -34.73 18.08 -9.37
C TRP A 41 -33.88 16.96 -9.99
N ALA A 42 -34.04 16.72 -11.28
CA ALA A 42 -33.32 15.68 -12.02
C ALA A 42 -32.08 16.19 -12.80
N GLY A 43 -31.47 17.32 -12.42
CA GLY A 43 -30.52 18.00 -13.32
C GLY A 43 -29.16 18.44 -12.80
N ARG A 44 -28.92 18.61 -11.48
CA ARG A 44 -27.66 19.19 -11.00
C ARG A 44 -27.33 18.68 -9.58
N ALA A 45 -26.11 18.18 -9.41
CA ALA A 45 -25.46 17.67 -8.18
C ALA A 45 -25.66 16.17 -7.86
N GLU A 46 -24.92 15.30 -8.55
CA GLU A 46 -24.70 13.90 -8.13
C GLU A 46 -23.66 13.77 -7.00
N ALA A 47 -22.59 14.57 -7.00
CA ALA A 47 -21.49 14.41 -6.03
C ALA A 47 -21.85 14.78 -4.57
N ALA A 48 -22.77 15.73 -4.35
CA ALA A 48 -23.24 16.10 -3.00
C ALA A 48 -24.22 15.06 -2.43
N LYS A 49 -24.94 14.37 -3.32
CA LYS A 49 -25.88 13.31 -2.99
C LYS A 49 -25.15 12.08 -2.44
N ASP A 50 -24.03 11.69 -3.04
CA ASP A 50 -23.23 10.52 -2.62
C ASP A 50 -22.49 10.74 -1.28
N ILE A 51 -22.07 11.97 -0.99
CA ILE A 51 -21.34 12.28 0.24
C ILE A 51 -22.29 12.45 1.44
N ALA A 52 -23.46 13.08 1.23
CA ALA A 52 -24.48 13.20 2.28
C ALA A 52 -25.18 11.86 2.56
N VAL A 53 -25.44 11.07 1.53
CA VAL A 53 -25.93 9.68 1.67
C VAL A 53 -24.87 8.80 2.32
N GLY A 54 -23.59 8.90 1.93
CA GLY A 54 -22.50 8.14 2.55
C GLY A 54 -22.23 8.50 4.02
N ALA A 55 -22.34 9.78 4.39
CA ALA A 55 -22.24 10.19 5.78
C ALA A 55 -23.42 9.68 6.62
N TYR A 56 -24.65 9.72 6.09
CA TYR A 56 -25.85 9.24 6.77
C TYR A 56 -25.94 7.71 6.83
N GLU A 57 -25.63 7.00 5.74
CA GLU A 57 -25.55 5.54 5.66
C GLU A 57 -24.46 4.97 6.58
N SER A 58 -23.43 5.76 6.91
CA SER A 58 -22.44 5.38 7.92
C SER A 58 -22.94 5.50 9.36
N VAL A 59 -23.97 6.31 9.64
CA VAL A 59 -24.53 6.54 10.99
C VAL A 59 -25.73 5.63 11.26
N VAL A 60 -26.51 5.27 10.24
CA VAL A 60 -27.69 4.39 10.35
C VAL A 60 -27.38 3.02 11.02
N PRO A 61 -26.28 2.32 10.71
CA PRO A 61 -25.88 1.09 11.40
C PRO A 61 -25.57 1.33 12.89
N HIS A 62 -25.01 2.49 13.24
CA HIS A 62 -24.75 2.86 14.62
C HIS A 62 -26.03 3.23 15.38
N MET A 63 -27.04 3.79 14.71
CA MET A 63 -28.37 4.00 15.29
C MET A 63 -29.12 2.69 15.53
N GLN A 64 -28.88 1.67 14.72
CA GLN A 64 -29.36 0.31 14.97
C GLN A 64 -28.60 -0.37 16.11
N ALA A 65 -27.27 -0.23 16.16
CA ALA A 65 -26.44 -0.73 17.28
C ALA A 65 -26.76 -0.07 18.62
N MET A 66 -27.17 1.21 18.63
CA MET A 66 -27.61 1.89 19.85
C MET A 66 -28.87 1.28 20.46
N LYS A 67 -29.76 0.67 19.66
CA LYS A 67 -30.96 -0.01 20.18
C LYS A 67 -30.63 -1.24 21.05
N GLU A 68 -29.43 -1.79 20.90
CA GLU A 68 -28.95 -2.95 21.66
C GLU A 68 -28.10 -2.55 22.88
N LEU A 69 -27.81 -1.26 23.06
CA LEU A 69 -27.03 -0.73 24.17
C LEU A 69 -27.94 -0.13 25.27
N PRO A 70 -27.55 -0.20 26.56
CA PRO A 70 -28.28 0.48 27.64
C PRO A 70 -28.37 2.00 27.37
N PRO A 71 -29.54 2.64 27.54
CA PRO A 71 -29.71 4.08 27.26
C PRO A 71 -28.73 5.02 27.98
N SER A 72 -28.17 4.58 29.10
CA SER A 72 -27.15 5.30 29.87
C SER A 72 -25.79 5.40 29.16
N THR A 73 -25.51 4.54 28.17
CA THR A 73 -24.23 4.53 27.43
C THR A 73 -24.33 5.28 26.10
N TRP A 74 -25.55 5.58 25.63
CA TRP A 74 -25.78 6.28 24.37
C TRP A 74 -25.05 7.63 24.27
N PRO A 75 -25.02 8.49 25.31
CA PRO A 75 -24.32 9.77 25.22
C PRO A 75 -22.81 9.61 25.06
N ILE A 76 -22.22 8.58 25.67
CA ILE A 76 -20.78 8.27 25.60
C ILE A 76 -20.44 7.68 24.23
N TYR A 77 -21.30 6.80 23.71
CA TYR A 77 -21.15 6.19 22.40
C TYR A 77 -21.32 7.21 21.26
N LEU A 78 -22.34 8.07 21.34
CA LEU A 78 -22.54 9.15 20.37
C LEU A 78 -21.39 10.15 20.43
N LYS A 79 -20.95 10.52 21.64
CA LYS A 79 -19.79 11.38 21.85
C LYS A 79 -18.52 10.77 21.25
N PHE A 80 -18.29 9.47 21.41
CA PHE A 80 -17.14 8.79 20.83
C PHE A 80 -17.19 8.80 19.29
N VAL A 81 -18.33 8.48 18.68
CA VAL A 81 -18.49 8.46 17.21
C VAL A 81 -18.36 9.87 16.60
N LEU A 82 -18.92 10.88 17.26
CA LEU A 82 -18.87 12.27 16.81
C LEU A 82 -17.51 12.93 17.08
N ASP A 83 -16.89 12.65 18.24
CA ASP A 83 -15.55 13.17 18.54
C ASP A 83 -14.53 12.60 17.56
N HIS A 84 -14.58 11.32 17.20
CA HIS A 84 -13.56 10.72 16.33
C HIS A 84 -13.64 11.16 14.85
N LYS A 85 -14.85 11.52 14.37
CA LYS A 85 -15.07 11.88 12.96
C LYS A 85 -14.97 13.39 12.67
N PHE A 86 -15.23 14.25 13.65
CA PHE A 86 -15.23 15.72 13.46
C PHE A 86 -13.96 16.43 13.97
N GLN A 87 -12.98 15.71 14.54
CA GLN A 87 -11.71 16.32 15.00
C GLN A 87 -10.94 17.00 13.88
N GLU A 88 -10.88 16.40 12.68
CA GLU A 88 -10.15 16.98 11.54
C GLU A 88 -10.85 18.22 10.99
N VAL A 89 -12.17 18.19 10.89
CA VAL A 89 -12.98 19.33 10.43
C VAL A 89 -12.92 20.48 11.45
N ARG A 90 -12.99 20.19 12.76
CA ARG A 90 -12.82 21.20 13.81
C ARG A 90 -11.39 21.75 13.86
N GLY A 91 -10.37 20.90 13.78
CA GLY A 91 -8.98 21.35 13.74
C GLY A 91 -8.69 22.25 12.54
N PHE A 92 -9.30 21.94 11.38
CA PHE A 92 -9.26 22.80 10.20
C PHE A 92 -10.00 24.12 10.42
N VAL A 93 -11.24 24.09 10.90
CA VAL A 93 -12.05 25.31 11.12
C VAL A 93 -11.42 26.21 12.19
N ASP A 94 -10.94 25.64 13.30
CA ASP A 94 -10.31 26.40 14.39
C ASP A 94 -9.01 27.06 13.94
N MET A 95 -8.21 26.37 13.12
CA MET A 95 -6.96 26.91 12.58
C MET A 95 -7.19 27.98 11.50
N VAL A 96 -8.13 27.75 10.58
CA VAL A 96 -8.42 28.71 9.51
C VAL A 96 -9.12 29.96 10.05
N THR A 97 -9.92 29.80 11.11
CA THR A 97 -10.63 30.90 11.77
C THR A 97 -9.89 31.48 12.98
N GLU A 98 -8.64 31.06 13.22
CA GLU A 98 -7.81 31.56 14.32
C GLU A 98 -7.60 33.08 14.21
N GLY A 99 -7.88 33.81 15.29
CA GLY A 99 -7.83 35.27 15.33
C GLY A 99 -9.07 35.98 14.79
N LEU A 100 -10.10 35.26 14.33
CA LEU A 100 -11.40 35.84 14.00
C LEU A 100 -12.27 35.99 15.26
N THR A 101 -13.01 37.11 15.34
CA THR A 101 -14.06 37.29 16.36
C THR A 101 -15.22 36.32 16.14
N THR A 102 -16.03 36.05 17.17
CA THR A 102 -17.19 35.14 17.09
C THR A 102 -18.13 35.48 15.92
N ALA A 103 -18.37 36.78 15.67
CA ALA A 103 -19.19 37.23 14.54
C ALA A 103 -18.54 36.97 13.18
N GLN A 104 -17.21 37.05 13.08
CA GLN A 104 -16.45 36.76 11.85
C GLN A 104 -16.35 35.25 11.59
N LYS A 105 -16.24 34.43 12.64
CA LYS A 105 -16.31 32.96 12.53
C LYS A 105 -17.67 32.51 12.00
N ALA A 106 -18.75 33.05 12.57
CA ALA A 106 -20.10 32.80 12.08
C ALA A 106 -20.26 33.24 10.62
N ALA A 107 -19.75 34.42 10.25
CA ALA A 107 -19.77 34.89 8.86
C ALA A 107 -19.00 33.95 7.91
N PHE A 108 -17.81 33.48 8.30
CA PHE A 108 -17.00 32.52 7.53
C PHE A 108 -17.76 31.20 7.29
N LEU A 109 -18.42 30.67 8.32
CA LEU A 109 -19.21 29.44 8.22
C LEU A 109 -20.44 29.57 7.29
N THR A 110 -20.90 30.81 7.07
CA THR A 110 -22.01 31.14 6.17
C THR A 110 -21.57 31.52 4.74
N MET A 111 -20.26 31.56 4.44
CA MET A 111 -19.78 31.88 3.10
C MET A 111 -19.91 30.67 2.18
N GLY A 112 -20.81 30.76 1.19
CA GLY A 112 -20.90 29.80 0.10
C GLY A 112 -19.68 29.90 -0.82
N PHE A 113 -18.61 29.19 -0.48
CA PHE A 113 -17.56 28.87 -1.45
C PHE A 113 -18.07 27.72 -2.33
N ASN A 114 -17.99 27.89 -3.66
CA ASN A 114 -18.31 26.83 -4.61
C ASN A 114 -17.49 25.57 -4.25
N GLY A 115 -18.19 24.51 -3.83
CA GLY A 115 -17.61 23.23 -3.42
C GLY A 115 -17.58 22.94 -1.91
N LEU A 116 -17.86 23.91 -1.03
CA LEU A 116 -17.79 23.74 0.44
C LEU A 116 -19.07 24.14 1.20
N GLY A 117 -20.02 24.80 0.54
CA GLY A 117 -21.20 25.41 1.19
C GLY A 117 -22.15 24.46 1.93
N ASP A 118 -22.22 23.18 1.56
CA ASP A 118 -23.19 22.24 2.18
C ASP A 118 -22.58 21.50 3.39
N LEU A 119 -21.25 21.43 3.51
CA LEU A 119 -20.57 20.77 4.63
C LEU A 119 -20.50 21.69 5.86
N THR A 120 -20.29 23.00 5.64
CA THR A 120 -20.23 24.01 6.71
C THR A 120 -21.62 24.36 7.25
N GLY A 121 -22.67 24.26 6.42
CA GLY A 121 -24.06 24.45 6.85
C GLY A 121 -24.52 23.40 7.87
N LEU A 122 -24.13 22.12 7.69
CA LEU A 122 -24.49 21.03 8.61
C LEU A 122 -23.76 21.14 9.97
N VAL A 123 -22.50 21.59 9.94
CA VAL A 123 -21.69 21.85 11.15
C VAL A 123 -22.24 23.06 11.91
N ALA A 124 -22.63 24.12 11.19
CA ALA A 124 -23.26 25.31 11.78
C ALA A 124 -24.66 25.01 12.38
N ASP A 125 -25.49 24.22 11.70
CA ASP A 125 -26.80 23.76 12.21
C ASP A 125 -26.65 22.94 13.49
N THR A 126 -25.62 22.08 13.54
CA THR A 126 -25.34 21.22 14.70
C THR A 126 -24.76 22.04 15.85
N GLU A 127 -23.84 22.99 15.60
CA GLU A 127 -23.21 23.83 16.61
C GLU A 127 -24.19 24.86 17.22
N MET A 128 -25.08 25.46 16.40
CA MET A 128 -26.16 26.34 16.86
C MET A 128 -27.22 25.61 17.68
N TYR A 129 -27.47 24.32 17.43
CA TYR A 129 -28.40 23.51 18.21
C TYR A 129 -27.95 23.24 19.65
N PHE A 130 -26.64 23.38 19.93
CA PHE A 130 -26.05 22.99 21.21
C PHE A 130 -25.50 24.15 22.05
N THR A 131 -25.36 25.38 21.53
CA THR A 131 -24.57 26.43 22.21
C THR A 131 -25.27 27.76 22.54
N ASP A 132 -26.27 28.26 21.79
CA ASP A 132 -26.92 29.56 22.13
C ASP A 132 -28.30 29.80 21.44
N PRO A 133 -29.42 29.93 22.18
CA PRO A 133 -30.75 30.22 21.63
C PRO A 133 -30.93 31.63 21.01
N GLU A 134 -30.17 32.65 21.40
CA GLU A 134 -30.40 34.04 20.93
C GLU A 134 -29.93 34.28 19.49
N SER A 135 -28.96 33.50 19.02
CA SER A 135 -28.44 33.55 17.65
C SER A 135 -29.41 32.99 16.59
N ARG A 136 -30.50 32.31 17.00
CA ARG A 136 -31.64 31.98 16.12
C ARG A 136 -32.26 33.21 15.49
N THR A 137 -32.22 34.37 16.16
CA THR A 137 -32.88 35.59 15.70
C THR A 137 -32.13 36.24 14.54
N TRP A 138 -30.80 36.23 14.56
CA TRP A 138 -29.96 36.78 13.49
C TRP A 138 -29.91 35.88 12.25
N PHE A 139 -29.91 34.56 12.43
CA PHE A 139 -29.97 33.59 11.34
C PHE A 139 -31.34 33.55 10.65
N ASN A 140 -32.43 33.65 11.43
CA ASN A 140 -33.76 33.82 10.83
C ASN A 140 -33.90 35.18 10.13
N ALA A 141 -33.29 36.25 10.65
CA ALA A 141 -33.26 37.56 10.02
C ALA A 141 -32.44 37.59 8.72
N SER A 142 -31.36 36.81 8.61
CA SER A 142 -30.58 36.69 7.37
C SER A 142 -31.28 35.80 6.32
N LEU A 143 -31.98 34.75 6.73
CA LEU A 143 -32.77 33.88 5.83
C LEU A 143 -34.07 34.54 5.34
N THR A 144 -34.72 35.38 6.15
CA THR A 144 -35.92 36.12 5.73
C THR A 144 -35.60 37.43 5.03
N GLY A 145 -34.38 37.96 5.15
CA GLY A 145 -33.97 39.26 4.61
C GLY A 145 -33.36 39.28 3.20
N ALA A 146 -33.07 38.13 2.58
CA ALA A 146 -32.43 38.10 1.24
C ALA A 146 -32.97 36.99 0.33
N GLY A 147 -34.19 36.53 0.57
CA GLY A 147 -34.96 35.84 -0.47
C GLY A 147 -35.43 36.86 -1.49
N VAL A 148 -34.73 36.97 -2.62
CA VAL A 148 -35.16 37.41 -3.97
C VAL A 148 -34.03 38.21 -4.65
N ALA A 149 -33.51 37.63 -5.74
CA ALA A 149 -32.73 38.21 -6.84
C ALA A 149 -31.31 37.64 -6.98
N GLY A 150 -31.06 36.97 -8.11
CA GLY A 150 -29.72 36.60 -8.55
C GLY A 150 -28.86 37.84 -8.82
N GLY A 151 -27.63 37.84 -8.32
CA GLY A 151 -26.66 38.92 -8.53
C GLY A 151 -25.52 38.88 -7.52
N ALA A 152 -24.33 39.26 -7.96
CA ALA A 152 -23.05 39.22 -7.25
C ALA A 152 -23.10 39.64 -5.76
N LEU A 153 -22.49 38.82 -4.88
CA LEU A 153 -22.29 39.16 -3.47
C LEU A 153 -21.28 40.32 -3.33
N SER A 154 -21.76 41.48 -2.88
CA SER A 154 -20.92 42.61 -2.46
C SER A 154 -20.25 42.30 -1.12
N VAL A 155 -18.91 42.34 -1.06
CA VAL A 155 -18.12 42.05 0.14
C VAL A 155 -18.27 43.17 1.18
N SER A 156 -18.77 42.86 2.38
CA SER A 156 -18.92 43.87 3.45
C SER A 156 -17.55 44.31 4.02
N PRO A 157 -17.44 45.50 4.65
CA PRO A 157 -16.20 45.97 5.30
C PRO A 157 -15.67 45.06 6.42
N ALA A 158 -16.53 44.23 7.02
CA ALA A 158 -16.12 43.21 7.99
C ALA A 158 -15.48 41.99 7.30
N MET A 159 -15.96 41.63 6.10
CA MET A 159 -15.37 40.58 5.27
C MET A 159 -14.02 40.97 4.66
N SER A 160 -13.84 42.24 4.25
CA SER A 160 -12.56 42.69 3.68
C SER A 160 -11.40 42.64 4.68
N LYS A 161 -11.68 42.80 5.98
CA LYS A 161 -10.70 42.62 7.07
C LYS A 161 -10.45 41.15 7.44
N MET A 162 -11.39 40.26 7.13
CA MET A 162 -11.30 38.82 7.40
C MET A 162 -10.46 38.08 6.34
N LEU A 163 -10.64 38.41 5.06
CA LEU A 163 -9.98 37.73 3.94
C LEU A 163 -8.45 37.63 4.06
N PRO A 164 -7.70 38.68 4.46
CA PRO A 164 -6.24 38.59 4.61
C PRO A 164 -5.81 37.65 5.74
N ILE A 165 -6.58 37.60 6.83
CA ILE A 165 -6.32 36.74 7.99
C ILE A 165 -6.56 35.28 7.60
N VAL A 166 -7.72 34.99 6.99
CA VAL A 166 -8.06 33.65 6.48
C VAL A 166 -7.05 33.18 5.45
N ARG A 167 -6.62 34.05 4.52
CA ARG A 167 -5.64 33.70 3.48
C ARG A 167 -4.26 33.41 4.08
N LYS A 168 -3.81 34.23 5.03
CA LYS A 168 -2.57 34.00 5.79
C LYS A 168 -2.63 32.71 6.60
N ASN A 169 -3.75 32.41 7.26
CA ASN A 169 -3.94 31.19 8.03
C ASN A 169 -4.02 29.97 7.12
N MET A 170 -4.62 30.08 5.93
CA MET A 170 -4.61 29.04 4.89
C MET A 170 -3.21 28.79 4.33
N ASP A 171 -2.41 29.83 4.11
CA ASP A 171 -1.03 29.69 3.64
C ASP A 171 -0.13 29.10 4.74
N THR A 172 -0.40 29.45 6.00
CA THR A 172 0.23 28.85 7.18
C THR A 172 -0.18 27.39 7.33
N TRP A 173 -1.46 27.05 7.18
CA TRP A 173 -1.96 25.67 7.13
C TRP A 173 -1.33 24.88 5.98
N ARG A 174 -1.20 25.44 4.78
CA ARG A 174 -0.49 24.79 3.66
C ARG A 174 0.99 24.52 4.00
N SER A 175 1.63 25.44 4.72
CA SER A 175 3.02 25.26 5.17
C SER A 175 3.17 24.26 6.33
N LEU A 176 2.13 24.11 7.17
CA LEU A 176 2.06 23.20 8.31
C LEU A 176 1.56 21.81 7.90
N ARG A 177 0.69 21.67 6.91
CA ARG A 177 0.26 20.39 6.29
C ARG A 177 1.45 19.64 5.71
N ASN A 178 2.44 20.36 5.21
CA ASN A 178 3.71 19.78 4.78
C ASN A 178 4.61 19.33 5.95
N LYS A 179 4.17 19.48 7.22
CA LYS A 179 4.93 19.20 8.45
C LYS A 179 4.13 18.52 9.57
N ILE A 180 2.83 18.26 9.40
CA ILE A 180 1.97 17.57 10.37
C ILE A 180 1.55 16.24 9.72
N PRO A 181 1.75 15.08 10.38
CA PRO A 181 1.30 13.80 9.85
C PRO A 181 -0.24 13.78 9.72
N ASP A 182 -0.73 13.33 8.57
CA ASP A 182 -2.17 13.10 8.36
C ASP A 182 -2.69 12.05 9.36
N ILE A 183 -3.87 12.31 9.89
CA ILE A 183 -4.52 11.52 10.94
C ILE A 183 -5.13 10.24 10.35
N ASP A 184 -4.96 9.18 11.13
CA ASP A 184 -5.26 7.78 10.86
C ASP A 184 -6.78 7.53 10.80
N VAL A 185 -7.34 7.32 9.61
CA VAL A 185 -8.71 6.79 9.46
C VAL A 185 -8.65 5.28 9.50
N ALA A 186 -8.32 4.72 10.66
CA ALA A 186 -8.49 3.31 10.93
C ALA A 186 -9.99 2.93 10.89
N PRO A 187 -10.37 1.73 10.42
CA PRO A 187 -11.75 1.26 10.52
C PRO A 187 -12.21 1.21 11.99
N ASN A 188 -13.43 1.70 12.26
CA ASN A 188 -14.03 1.75 13.59
C ASN A 188 -14.20 0.33 14.17
N ILE A 189 -13.27 -0.11 15.02
CA ILE A 189 -13.36 -1.39 15.75
C ILE A 189 -14.09 -1.16 17.08
N VAL A 190 -15.29 -1.72 17.21
CA VAL A 190 -16.06 -1.70 18.48
C VAL A 190 -15.56 -2.83 19.39
N GLN A 191 -14.88 -2.47 20.49
CA GLN A 191 -14.49 -3.42 21.55
C GLN A 191 -15.55 -3.48 22.66
N PRO A 192 -15.93 -4.67 23.17
CA PRO A 192 -16.71 -4.77 24.40
C PRO A 192 -15.83 -4.42 25.63
N PRO A 193 -16.35 -3.69 26.63
CA PRO A 193 -15.60 -3.35 27.84
C PRO A 193 -15.23 -4.60 28.64
N SER A 194 -14.05 -4.61 29.25
CA SER A 194 -13.58 -5.66 30.17
C SER A 194 -14.27 -5.53 31.54
N PRO A 195 -15.05 -6.52 31.99
CA PRO A 195 -15.47 -6.64 33.38
C PRO A 195 -14.39 -7.38 34.18
N ALA A 196 -14.22 -7.02 35.46
CA ALA A 196 -13.30 -7.67 36.38
C ALA A 196 -13.49 -9.20 36.43
N LEU A 197 -12.39 -9.94 36.67
CA LEU A 197 -12.35 -11.38 36.92
C LEU A 197 -13.52 -11.84 37.83
N VAL A 198 -14.54 -12.47 37.25
CA VAL A 198 -15.64 -13.06 38.01
C VAL A 198 -15.19 -14.41 38.56
N ARG A 199 -15.00 -14.49 39.89
CA ARG A 199 -14.91 -15.76 40.63
C ARG A 199 -16.31 -16.37 40.73
N ALA A 200 -16.74 -17.14 39.74
CA ALA A 200 -17.83 -18.09 39.95
C ALA A 200 -17.21 -19.44 40.33
N THR A 201 -17.55 -19.99 41.49
CA THR A 201 -17.20 -21.37 41.94
C THR A 201 -15.73 -21.66 42.27
N GLY A 202 -14.91 -20.66 42.66
CA GLY A 202 -13.53 -20.89 43.09
C GLY A 202 -12.52 -21.19 41.96
N ARG A 203 -12.96 -21.11 40.69
CA ARG A 203 -12.12 -21.22 39.51
C ARG A 203 -12.00 -19.86 38.82
N PHE A 204 -10.83 -19.55 38.26
CA PHE A 204 -10.66 -18.36 37.43
C PHE A 204 -11.44 -18.55 36.12
N SER A 205 -12.38 -17.66 35.83
CA SER A 205 -13.21 -17.74 34.62
C SER A 205 -12.33 -17.74 33.36
N GLY A 206 -12.48 -18.77 32.54
CA GLY A 206 -11.73 -18.91 31.29
C GLY A 206 -10.33 -19.50 31.44
N ALA A 207 -9.82 -19.71 32.66
CA ALA A 207 -8.48 -20.26 32.88
C ALA A 207 -8.34 -21.73 32.44
N PRO A 208 -7.09 -22.19 32.19
CA PRO A 208 -6.78 -23.61 31.98
C PRO A 208 -7.29 -24.51 33.12
N ARG A 209 -7.52 -25.79 32.79
CA ARG A 209 -7.87 -26.80 33.80
C ARG A 209 -6.73 -26.95 34.80
N GLY A 210 -7.05 -27.08 36.08
CA GLY A 210 -6.06 -27.21 37.17
C GLY A 210 -5.50 -25.89 37.68
N LEU A 211 -5.90 -24.74 37.12
CA LEU A 211 -5.57 -23.42 37.65
C LEU A 211 -6.66 -22.97 38.65
N ASP A 212 -6.67 -23.56 39.85
CA ASP A 212 -7.70 -23.37 40.88
C ASP A 212 -7.20 -22.70 42.17
N SER A 213 -5.93 -22.29 42.21
CA SER A 213 -5.32 -21.62 43.36
C SER A 213 -4.37 -20.50 42.93
N ASP A 214 -4.15 -19.53 43.83
CA ASP A 214 -3.21 -18.43 43.60
C ASP A 214 -1.78 -18.96 43.39
N LYS A 215 -1.39 -20.03 44.11
CA LYS A 215 -0.10 -20.71 43.92
C LYS A 215 0.08 -21.27 42.51
N ALA A 216 -0.98 -21.87 41.95
CA ALA A 216 -0.93 -22.39 40.57
C ALA A 216 -0.85 -21.25 39.55
N LEU A 217 -1.55 -20.15 39.80
CA LEU A 217 -1.48 -18.94 38.98
C LEU A 217 -0.09 -18.30 38.99
N ASP A 218 0.55 -18.21 40.16
CA ASP A 218 1.92 -17.67 40.27
C ASP A 218 2.94 -18.57 39.57
N ALA A 219 2.79 -19.89 39.67
CA ALA A 219 3.63 -20.82 38.93
C ALA A 219 3.46 -20.68 37.40
N LEU A 220 2.24 -20.41 36.92
CA LEU A 220 2.01 -20.09 35.50
C LEU A 220 2.73 -18.80 35.11
N ARG A 221 2.60 -17.73 35.89
CA ARG A 221 3.24 -16.43 35.63
C ARG A 221 4.76 -16.56 35.54
N VAL A 222 5.40 -17.28 36.46
CA VAL A 222 6.85 -17.53 36.41
C VAL A 222 7.24 -18.20 35.10
N ARG A 223 6.53 -19.26 34.68
CA ARG A 223 6.81 -19.92 33.39
C ARG A 223 6.64 -19.00 32.19
N LEU A 224 5.63 -18.12 32.22
CA LEU A 224 5.38 -17.15 31.15
C LEU A 224 6.46 -16.06 31.10
N VAL A 225 6.96 -15.58 32.25
CA VAL A 225 8.11 -14.67 32.32
C VAL A 225 9.34 -15.32 31.71
N GLU A 226 9.68 -16.54 32.13
CA GLU A 226 10.84 -17.25 31.58
C GLU A 226 10.69 -17.52 30.07
N SER A 227 9.46 -17.75 29.60
CA SER A 227 9.15 -17.91 28.18
C SER A 227 9.32 -16.61 27.41
N ALA A 228 8.83 -15.49 27.95
CA ALA A 228 9.03 -14.16 27.38
C ALA A 228 10.53 -13.78 27.32
N GLU A 229 11.29 -14.09 28.36
CA GLU A 229 12.73 -13.80 28.42
C GLU A 229 13.51 -14.59 27.36
N ARG A 230 13.28 -15.90 27.24
CA ARG A 230 13.92 -16.70 26.18
C ARG A 230 13.48 -16.32 24.78
N GLY A 231 12.21 -15.94 24.63
CA GLY A 231 11.61 -15.51 23.37
C GLY A 231 11.84 -14.03 23.04
N ALA A 232 12.61 -13.30 23.85
CA ALA A 232 12.87 -11.87 23.65
C ALA A 232 13.40 -11.50 22.25
N PRO A 233 14.19 -12.33 21.54
CA PRO A 233 14.57 -12.03 20.15
C PRO A 233 13.37 -11.86 19.20
N GLY A 234 12.23 -12.50 19.49
CA GLY A 234 11.00 -12.37 18.71
C GLY A 234 10.05 -11.26 19.18
N ARG A 235 10.44 -10.42 20.14
CA ARG A 235 9.55 -9.39 20.72
C ARG A 235 9.04 -8.40 19.67
N LEU A 236 9.87 -8.08 18.67
CA LEU A 236 9.59 -7.06 17.64
C LEU A 236 8.78 -7.60 16.44
N TRP A 237 8.23 -8.82 16.54
CA TRP A 237 7.53 -9.48 15.43
C TRP A 237 6.43 -8.61 14.80
N TYR A 238 5.61 -7.97 15.63
CA TYR A 238 4.54 -7.08 15.17
C TYR A 238 5.09 -5.73 14.67
N ASP A 239 6.06 -5.15 15.38
CA ASP A 239 6.71 -3.90 14.96
C ASP A 239 7.32 -4.03 13.56
N GLN A 240 8.06 -5.12 13.30
CA GLN A 240 8.69 -5.41 12.00
C GLN A 240 7.66 -5.70 10.91
N SER A 241 6.60 -6.45 11.24
CA SER A 241 5.48 -6.71 10.33
C SER A 241 4.78 -5.42 9.91
N PHE A 242 4.50 -4.53 10.87
CA PHE A 242 3.89 -3.22 10.62
C PHE A 242 4.81 -2.37 9.74
N GLN A 243 6.09 -2.21 10.12
CA GLN A 243 7.05 -1.41 9.36
C GLN A 243 7.20 -1.92 7.93
N SER A 244 7.20 -3.24 7.73
CA SER A 244 7.25 -3.83 6.40
C SER A 244 5.98 -3.54 5.59
N ALA A 245 4.80 -3.72 6.18
CA ALA A 245 3.54 -3.41 5.52
C ALA A 245 3.41 -1.92 5.16
N ASP A 246 3.82 -1.04 6.07
CA ASP A 246 3.84 0.41 5.88
C ASP A 246 4.80 0.80 4.75
N ALA A 247 6.03 0.28 4.78
CA ALA A 247 7.01 0.49 3.72
C ALA A 247 6.50 -0.01 2.36
N LEU A 248 6.02 -1.26 2.27
CA LEU A 248 5.54 -1.85 1.01
C LEU A 248 4.37 -1.08 0.38
N THR A 249 3.54 -0.45 1.21
CA THR A 249 2.38 0.33 0.76
C THR A 249 2.66 1.83 0.64
N GLY A 250 3.86 2.27 1.04
CA GLY A 250 4.27 3.67 1.05
C GLY A 250 3.51 4.52 2.07
N GLY A 251 3.00 3.90 3.13
CA GLY A 251 2.17 4.54 4.16
C GLY A 251 0.83 5.09 3.63
N ARG A 252 0.36 4.60 2.48
CA ARG A 252 -0.86 5.14 1.85
C ARG A 252 -2.11 4.63 2.58
N PRO A 253 -3.05 5.53 2.94
CA PRO A 253 -4.31 5.15 3.58
C PRO A 253 -5.07 4.09 2.78
N GLY A 254 -5.66 3.10 3.44
CA GLY A 254 -6.44 2.03 2.82
C GLY A 254 -5.61 0.90 2.20
N TYR A 255 -4.40 1.16 1.67
CA TYR A 255 -3.56 0.13 1.06
C TYR A 255 -2.94 -0.79 2.12
N ARG A 256 -2.42 -0.22 3.22
CA ARG A 256 -1.92 -1.01 4.35
C ARG A 256 -3.04 -1.84 4.97
N ASP A 257 -4.23 -1.25 5.14
CA ASP A 257 -5.42 -1.94 5.64
C ASP A 257 -5.80 -3.13 4.76
N LEU A 258 -5.80 -2.94 3.44
CA LEU A 258 -6.12 -4.00 2.50
C LEU A 258 -5.09 -5.14 2.58
N TYR A 259 -3.79 -4.82 2.62
CA TYR A 259 -2.74 -5.83 2.68
C TYR A 259 -2.75 -6.63 3.99
N THR A 260 -2.75 -5.91 5.12
CA THR A 260 -2.75 -6.50 6.46
C THR A 260 -4.08 -7.17 6.79
N GLY A 261 -5.20 -6.65 6.29
CA GLY A 261 -6.52 -7.25 6.38
C GLY A 261 -6.59 -8.59 5.65
N ASN A 262 -6.03 -8.68 4.44
CA ASN A 262 -5.89 -9.95 3.73
C ASN A 262 -5.08 -10.96 4.56
N ILE A 263 -3.91 -10.55 5.07
CA ILE A 263 -3.06 -11.35 5.97
C ILE A 263 -3.86 -11.84 7.19
N ALA A 264 -4.67 -10.98 7.81
CA ALA A 264 -5.40 -11.32 9.01
C ALA A 264 -6.50 -12.34 8.76
N VAL A 265 -7.29 -12.14 7.70
CA VAL A 265 -8.38 -13.04 7.31
C VAL A 265 -7.85 -14.42 6.91
N THR A 266 -6.67 -14.51 6.27
CA THR A 266 -6.09 -15.79 5.82
C THR A 266 -5.17 -16.48 6.84
N SER A 267 -5.03 -15.93 8.05
CA SER A 267 -4.05 -16.39 9.06
C SER A 267 -4.39 -17.70 9.77
N ALA A 268 -5.63 -18.17 9.70
CA ALA A 268 -6.10 -19.29 10.52
C ALA A 268 -5.44 -20.62 10.12
N GLY A 269 -4.57 -21.17 10.99
CA GLY A 269 -3.94 -22.48 10.78
C GLY A 269 -2.80 -22.49 9.76
N VAL A 270 -2.32 -21.32 9.33
CA VAL A 270 -1.35 -21.16 8.24
C VAL A 270 0.01 -20.71 8.78
N SER A 271 1.11 -21.20 8.21
CA SER A 271 2.46 -20.71 8.52
C SER A 271 2.67 -19.27 8.02
N VAL A 272 3.55 -18.50 8.67
CA VAL A 272 3.82 -17.10 8.27
C VAL A 272 4.18 -16.97 6.78
N PRO A 273 5.09 -17.79 6.21
CA PRO A 273 5.39 -17.76 4.77
C PRO A 273 4.18 -17.97 3.85
N ALA A 274 3.33 -18.94 4.18
CA ALA A 274 2.14 -19.23 3.39
C ALA A 274 1.08 -18.13 3.54
N ASN A 275 0.96 -17.54 4.73
CA ASN A 275 0.02 -16.45 4.98
C ASN A 275 0.46 -15.14 4.28
N GLN A 276 1.77 -14.85 4.28
CA GLN A 276 2.35 -13.74 3.52
C GLN A 276 2.02 -13.87 2.03
N LEU A 277 2.18 -15.07 1.47
CA LEU A 277 1.79 -15.36 0.10
C LEU A 277 0.28 -15.11 -0.14
N PHE A 278 -0.58 -15.59 0.76
CA PHE A 278 -2.02 -15.37 0.65
C PHE A 278 -2.39 -13.89 0.71
N GLY A 279 -1.72 -13.13 1.58
CA GLY A 279 -1.83 -11.68 1.69
C GLY A 279 -1.50 -10.97 0.38
N ILE A 280 -0.32 -11.24 -0.18
CA ILE A 280 0.14 -10.67 -1.47
C ILE A 280 -0.86 -10.99 -2.58
N LYS A 281 -1.28 -12.26 -2.69
CA LYS A 281 -2.21 -12.70 -3.72
C LYS A 281 -3.57 -12.00 -3.63
N GLY A 282 -4.17 -11.99 -2.43
CA GLY A 282 -5.48 -11.37 -2.22
C GLY A 282 -5.44 -9.86 -2.45
N TYR A 283 -4.36 -9.21 -2.01
CA TYR A 283 -4.12 -7.80 -2.26
C TYR A 283 -4.00 -7.48 -3.76
N ASN A 284 -3.15 -8.19 -4.50
CA ASN A 284 -2.98 -7.95 -5.95
C ASN A 284 -4.28 -8.21 -6.73
N GLN A 285 -5.06 -9.23 -6.33
CA GLN A 285 -6.39 -9.47 -6.89
C GLN A 285 -7.34 -8.30 -6.62
N ALA A 286 -7.37 -7.81 -5.38
CA ALA A 286 -8.22 -6.68 -4.99
C ALA A 286 -7.86 -5.39 -5.74
N ILE A 287 -6.57 -5.04 -5.81
CA ILE A 287 -6.07 -3.83 -6.48
C ILE A 287 -6.39 -3.83 -7.98
N THR A 288 -6.25 -4.98 -8.65
CA THR A 288 -6.52 -5.10 -10.09
C THR A 288 -7.99 -5.33 -10.44
N GLY A 289 -8.89 -5.31 -9.45
CA GLY A 289 -10.31 -5.64 -9.64
C GLY A 289 -10.56 -7.09 -10.04
N SER A 290 -9.59 -7.98 -9.86
CA SER A 290 -9.74 -9.41 -10.14
C SER A 290 -10.52 -10.10 -9.02
N PRO A 291 -11.30 -11.17 -9.31
CA PRO A 291 -11.99 -11.93 -8.28
C PRO A 291 -11.03 -12.44 -7.19
N ILE A 292 -11.33 -12.15 -5.93
CA ILE A 292 -10.46 -12.56 -4.83
C ILE A 292 -10.62 -14.07 -4.56
N SER A 293 -9.52 -14.80 -4.69
CA SER A 293 -9.42 -16.25 -4.48
C SER A 293 -8.07 -16.60 -3.85
N THR A 294 -7.98 -16.39 -2.54
CA THR A 294 -6.77 -16.61 -1.73
C THR A 294 -7.10 -17.25 -0.37
N GLY A 295 -6.10 -17.73 0.34
CA GLY A 295 -6.23 -18.45 1.61
C GLY A 295 -6.33 -19.97 1.43
N GLN A 296 -6.28 -20.70 2.55
CA GLN A 296 -6.43 -22.16 2.56
C GLN A 296 -7.81 -22.61 2.10
N TYR A 297 -8.85 -21.83 2.43
CA TYR A 297 -10.25 -22.07 2.05
C TYR A 297 -10.83 -20.79 1.42
N PRO A 298 -10.54 -20.49 0.14
CA PRO A 298 -10.89 -19.22 -0.48
C PRO A 298 -12.38 -18.87 -0.44
N ALA A 299 -13.26 -19.88 -0.53
CA ALA A 299 -14.70 -19.68 -0.45
C ALA A 299 -15.15 -19.06 0.90
N ASN A 300 -14.45 -19.40 1.99
CA ASN A 300 -14.82 -18.96 3.34
C ASN A 300 -14.35 -17.53 3.63
N THR A 301 -13.27 -17.08 2.99
CA THR A 301 -12.67 -15.77 3.22
C THR A 301 -13.15 -14.72 2.23
N ARG A 302 -13.65 -15.14 1.05
CA ARG A 302 -14.01 -14.26 -0.07
C ARG A 302 -14.92 -13.11 0.34
N ALA A 303 -16.03 -13.36 1.03
CA ALA A 303 -16.98 -12.30 1.39
C ALA A 303 -16.34 -11.21 2.25
N THR A 304 -15.54 -11.59 3.24
CA THR A 304 -14.80 -10.67 4.10
C THR A 304 -13.74 -9.88 3.32
N LEU A 305 -13.01 -10.53 2.42
CA LEU A 305 -11.99 -9.88 1.60
C LEU A 305 -12.58 -8.91 0.57
N GLU A 306 -13.74 -9.23 -0.01
CA GLU A 306 -14.47 -8.31 -0.90
C GLU A 306 -15.00 -7.09 -0.14
N SER A 307 -15.48 -7.28 1.10
CA SER A 307 -15.90 -6.18 1.99
C SER A 307 -14.72 -5.25 2.31
N LEU A 308 -13.53 -5.81 2.61
CA LEU A 308 -12.29 -5.04 2.76
C LEU A 308 -11.95 -4.23 1.50
N ARG A 309 -12.06 -4.85 0.31
CA ARG A 309 -11.81 -4.18 -0.97
C ARG A 309 -12.75 -3.00 -1.20
N SER A 310 -14.03 -3.12 -0.85
CA SER A 310 -15.02 -2.04 -1.01
C SER A 310 -14.91 -0.94 0.04
N GLY A 311 -14.04 -1.08 1.05
CA GLY A 311 -13.97 -0.14 2.18
C GLY A 311 -15.15 -0.26 3.14
N GLU A 312 -15.91 -1.34 3.07
CA GLU A 312 -17.01 -1.62 3.98
C GLU A 312 -16.48 -2.04 5.36
N ALA A 313 -17.28 -1.80 6.40
CA ALA A 313 -16.94 -2.19 7.76
C ALA A 313 -16.75 -3.72 7.87
N THR A 314 -15.50 -4.14 7.98
CA THR A 314 -15.15 -5.56 8.06
C THR A 314 -15.16 -6.05 9.50
N LEU A 315 -16.04 -7.01 9.81
CA LEU A 315 -16.08 -7.64 11.12
C LEU A 315 -14.98 -8.70 11.24
N PHE A 316 -13.91 -8.35 11.96
CA PHE A 316 -12.91 -9.34 12.36
C PHE A 316 -13.35 -10.12 13.60
N GLY A 317 -12.95 -11.39 13.68
CA GLY A 317 -13.24 -12.26 14.81
C GLY A 317 -12.34 -11.98 16.02
N PRO A 318 -12.59 -12.64 17.17
CA PRO A 318 -11.88 -12.42 18.43
C PRO A 318 -10.35 -12.60 18.37
N LYS A 319 -9.86 -13.40 17.41
CA LYS A 319 -8.42 -13.54 17.10
C LYS A 319 -7.99 -12.60 15.96
N THR A 320 -8.72 -12.59 14.85
CA THR A 320 -8.27 -11.89 13.63
C THR A 320 -8.31 -10.37 13.77
N GLY A 321 -9.14 -9.82 14.66
CA GLY A 321 -9.22 -8.39 14.94
C GLY A 321 -7.98 -7.86 15.66
N PRO A 322 -7.63 -8.42 16.84
CA PRO A 322 -6.37 -8.09 17.51
C PRO A 322 -5.13 -8.31 16.63
N PHE A 323 -5.12 -9.38 15.84
CA PHE A 323 -4.02 -9.64 14.91
C PHE A 323 -3.90 -8.57 13.84
N TYR A 324 -5.00 -8.22 13.18
CA TYR A 324 -5.06 -7.11 12.22
C TYR A 324 -4.58 -5.80 12.86
N GLN A 325 -5.08 -5.44 14.04
CA GLN A 325 -4.64 -4.24 14.76
C GLN A 325 -3.14 -4.25 15.01
N ALA A 326 -2.58 -5.36 15.50
CA ALA A 326 -1.17 -5.46 15.83
C ALA A 326 -0.26 -5.32 14.59
N VAL A 327 -0.67 -5.84 13.43
CA VAL A 327 0.12 -5.71 12.18
C VAL A 327 -0.18 -4.45 11.38
N ASN A 328 -1.28 -3.75 11.66
CA ASN A 328 -1.76 -2.63 10.85
C ASN A 328 -1.78 -1.28 11.56
N VAL A 329 -2.04 -1.24 12.87
CA VAL A 329 -2.19 -0.01 13.66
C VAL A 329 -1.00 0.18 14.61
N GLY A 330 -0.20 -0.87 14.80
CA GLY A 330 0.92 -0.87 15.75
C GLY A 330 2.07 0.02 15.29
N ASN A 331 2.04 1.30 15.64
CA ASN A 331 3.26 2.10 15.61
C ASN A 331 4.29 1.43 16.53
N PRO A 332 5.57 1.27 16.14
CA PRO A 332 6.56 0.59 16.97
C PRO A 332 6.57 1.06 18.43
N GLY A 333 6.47 0.10 19.35
CA GLY A 333 6.43 0.36 20.80
C GLY A 333 5.09 0.88 21.34
N THR A 334 4.03 0.92 20.54
CA THR A 334 2.68 1.27 21.02
C THR A 334 1.80 0.03 21.14
N SER A 335 1.03 -0.04 22.23
CA SER A 335 -0.02 -1.06 22.34
C SER A 335 -1.28 -0.60 21.63
N VAL A 336 -1.89 -1.49 20.87
CA VAL A 336 -3.07 -1.22 20.03
C VAL A 336 -4.34 -1.89 20.54
N GLY A 337 -4.26 -2.56 21.68
CA GLY A 337 -5.39 -3.15 22.36
C GLY A 337 -5.07 -4.50 22.97
N ARG A 338 -5.72 -5.54 22.46
CA ARG A 338 -5.62 -6.89 23.02
C ARG A 338 -4.50 -7.68 22.32
N PRO A 339 -3.74 -8.51 23.04
CA PRO A 339 -2.75 -9.38 22.41
C PRO A 339 -3.42 -10.46 21.52
N THR A 340 -2.71 -10.90 20.48
CA THR A 340 -3.20 -11.98 19.60
C THR A 340 -3.04 -13.33 20.27
N ASN A 341 -4.10 -13.79 20.93
CA ASN A 341 -4.11 -15.11 21.57
C ASN A 341 -4.54 -16.19 20.58
N ASP A 342 -3.61 -17.05 20.17
CA ASP A 342 -3.86 -18.16 19.25
C ASP A 342 -3.56 -19.53 19.89
N ILE A 343 -3.49 -20.59 19.07
CA ILE A 343 -3.21 -21.95 19.55
C ILE A 343 -1.84 -22.08 20.24
N TRP A 344 -0.84 -21.29 19.85
CA TRP A 344 0.48 -21.34 20.47
C TRP A 344 0.44 -20.67 21.84
N MET A 345 -0.29 -19.56 21.95
CA MET A 345 -0.54 -18.93 23.24
C MET A 345 -1.38 -19.83 24.16
N ALA A 346 -2.38 -20.53 23.63
CA ALA A 346 -3.14 -21.52 24.38
C ALA A 346 -2.22 -22.61 24.96
N ARG A 347 -1.26 -23.09 24.17
CA ARG A 347 -0.26 -24.08 24.59
C ARG A 347 0.73 -23.54 25.61
N ALA A 348 1.10 -22.26 25.53
CA ALA A 348 1.96 -21.60 26.51
C ALA A 348 1.28 -21.47 27.88
N PHE A 349 -0.02 -21.18 27.85
CA PHE A 349 -0.88 -21.13 29.04
C PHE A 349 -1.29 -22.51 29.56
N ASP A 350 -0.84 -23.62 28.94
CA ASP A 350 -1.17 -25.00 29.31
C ASP A 350 -2.67 -25.33 29.23
N TYR A 351 -3.39 -24.72 28.28
CA TYR A 351 -4.72 -25.22 27.91
C TYR A 351 -4.62 -26.63 27.33
N ARG A 352 -5.57 -27.49 27.72
CA ARG A 352 -5.67 -28.90 27.31
C ARG A 352 -7.11 -29.30 27.07
N LYS A 353 -7.31 -30.24 26.15
CA LYS A 353 -8.63 -30.88 25.97
C LYS A 353 -8.98 -31.69 27.21
N ALA A 354 -10.22 -32.18 27.26
CA ALA A 354 -10.61 -33.06 28.34
C ALA A 354 -9.73 -34.33 28.37
N PRO A 355 -9.35 -34.81 29.57
CA PRO A 355 -8.77 -36.13 29.71
C PRO A 355 -9.63 -37.20 29.04
N THR A 356 -8.95 -38.12 28.39
CA THR A 356 -9.54 -39.36 27.84
C THR A 356 -8.73 -40.54 28.36
N GLU A 357 -9.19 -41.76 28.13
CA GLU A 357 -8.39 -42.96 28.47
C GLU A 357 -7.05 -42.98 27.74
N GLU A 358 -7.01 -42.49 26.49
CA GLU A 358 -5.79 -42.38 25.69
C GLU A 358 -4.88 -41.23 26.15
N PHE A 359 -5.47 -40.12 26.60
CA PHE A 359 -4.77 -38.93 27.08
C PHE A 359 -5.20 -38.58 28.51
N PRO A 360 -4.66 -39.25 29.54
CA PRO A 360 -5.09 -39.07 30.93
C PRO A 360 -4.83 -37.66 31.47
N ASP A 361 -3.85 -36.95 30.93
CA ASP A 361 -3.55 -35.55 31.29
C ASP A 361 -4.24 -34.53 30.36
N GLY A 362 -5.07 -35.00 29.44
CA GLY A 362 -5.67 -34.20 28.38
C GLY A 362 -4.74 -33.96 27.19
N GLU A 363 -5.31 -34.04 25.99
CA GLU A 363 -4.58 -33.77 24.74
C GLU A 363 -4.15 -32.30 24.66
N ILE A 364 -3.04 -32.04 23.96
CA ILE A 364 -2.57 -30.69 23.65
C ILE A 364 -3.68 -29.91 22.95
N TRP A 365 -3.88 -28.65 23.37
CA TRP A 365 -4.89 -27.80 22.76
C TRP A 365 -4.68 -27.63 21.25
N SER A 366 -5.74 -27.90 20.50
CA SER A 366 -5.80 -27.83 19.03
C SER A 366 -7.09 -27.18 18.53
N GLU A 367 -7.84 -26.51 19.40
CA GLU A 367 -9.14 -25.88 19.11
C GLU A 367 -9.06 -24.35 19.18
N GLY A 368 -10.11 -23.68 18.69
CA GLY A 368 -10.27 -22.23 18.87
C GLY A 368 -10.47 -21.86 20.34
N LEU A 369 -9.97 -20.68 20.75
CA LEU A 369 -10.19 -20.15 22.09
C LEU A 369 -11.55 -19.44 22.16
N GLY A 370 -12.30 -19.71 23.22
CA GLY A 370 -13.53 -19.00 23.55
C GLY A 370 -13.25 -17.62 24.17
N VAL A 371 -14.29 -16.78 24.23
CA VAL A 371 -14.20 -15.39 24.73
C VAL A 371 -13.60 -15.32 26.14
N ALA A 372 -14.02 -16.20 27.06
CA ALA A 372 -13.50 -16.23 28.42
C ALA A 372 -12.01 -16.60 28.49
N GLN A 373 -11.55 -17.52 27.63
CA GLN A 373 -10.15 -17.95 27.58
C GLN A 373 -9.26 -16.82 27.06
N HIS A 374 -9.71 -16.14 25.99
CA HIS A 374 -9.02 -14.95 25.49
C HIS A 374 -8.91 -13.86 26.58
N ARG A 375 -10.00 -13.55 27.30
CA ARG A 375 -9.98 -12.55 28.38
C ARG A 375 -9.00 -12.88 29.48
N PHE A 376 -8.98 -14.13 29.94
CA PHE A 376 -8.03 -14.58 30.96
C PHE A 376 -6.58 -14.36 30.50
N MET A 377 -6.27 -14.71 29.26
CA MET A 377 -4.94 -14.54 28.69
C MET A 377 -4.55 -13.06 28.53
N ASP A 378 -5.49 -12.20 28.11
CA ASP A 378 -5.25 -10.76 28.00
C ASP A 378 -4.87 -10.15 29.36
N ASP A 379 -5.63 -10.48 30.41
CA ASP A 379 -5.39 -9.98 31.77
C ASP A 379 -4.01 -10.40 32.28
N GLU A 380 -3.62 -11.66 32.07
CA GLU A 380 -2.32 -12.16 32.51
C GLU A 380 -1.16 -11.57 31.69
N ILE A 381 -1.31 -11.41 30.38
CA ILE A 381 -0.29 -10.73 29.54
C ILE A 381 -0.12 -9.27 29.98
N ASN A 382 -1.21 -8.54 30.23
CA ASN A 382 -1.15 -7.16 30.69
C ASN A 382 -0.45 -7.03 32.06
N ARG A 383 -0.60 -8.01 32.96
CA ARG A 383 0.15 -8.06 34.22
C ARG A 383 1.64 -8.30 33.98
N LEU A 384 1.98 -9.21 33.07
CA LEU A 384 3.37 -9.51 32.72
C LEU A 384 4.10 -8.30 32.14
N VAL A 385 3.41 -7.41 31.41
CA VAL A 385 4.01 -6.17 30.88
C VAL A 385 4.57 -5.29 32.00
N GLY A 386 3.81 -5.06 33.07
CA GLY A 386 4.28 -4.27 34.21
C GLY A 386 5.53 -4.87 34.84
N TYR A 387 5.47 -6.18 35.12
CA TYR A 387 6.61 -6.92 35.65
C TYR A 387 7.84 -6.85 34.73
N ALA A 388 7.64 -7.06 33.42
CA ALA A 388 8.69 -7.09 32.42
C ALA A 388 9.44 -5.76 32.34
N ASN A 389 8.72 -4.64 32.36
CA ASN A 389 9.29 -3.30 32.33
C ASN A 389 9.98 -2.91 33.64
N GLU A 390 9.38 -3.23 34.78
CA GLU A 390 9.97 -2.96 36.11
C GLU A 390 11.29 -3.72 36.30
N ASN A 391 11.36 -4.98 35.84
CA ASN A 391 12.49 -5.87 36.06
C ASN A 391 13.47 -5.95 34.88
N LYS A 392 13.18 -5.21 33.80
CA LYS A 392 13.99 -5.18 32.57
C LYS A 392 14.31 -6.57 32.02
N ILE A 393 13.31 -7.44 31.90
CA ILE A 393 13.54 -8.82 31.46
C ILE A 393 14.24 -8.83 30.10
N ALA A 394 15.22 -9.72 29.93
CA ALA A 394 16.12 -9.75 28.78
C ALA A 394 16.83 -8.41 28.44
N GLY A 395 16.92 -7.48 29.39
CA GLY A 395 17.57 -6.17 29.22
C GLY A 395 16.68 -5.06 28.64
N TYR A 396 15.36 -5.29 28.49
CA TYR A 396 14.44 -4.34 27.85
C TYR A 396 13.38 -3.80 28.82
N ASP A 397 13.02 -2.52 28.69
CA ASP A 397 11.98 -1.83 29.46
C ASP A 397 10.88 -1.18 28.58
N ASP A 398 10.77 -1.65 27.33
CA ASP A 398 9.82 -1.19 26.32
C ASP A 398 8.77 -2.27 25.96
N TRP A 399 8.44 -3.14 26.92
CA TRP A 399 7.46 -4.21 26.73
C TRP A 399 6.05 -3.66 26.57
N THR A 400 5.36 -4.16 25.55
CA THR A 400 3.92 -3.99 25.32
C THR A 400 3.24 -5.36 25.38
N PRO A 401 1.90 -5.44 25.48
CA PRO A 401 1.17 -6.71 25.41
C PRO A 401 1.53 -7.54 24.17
N GLU A 402 1.68 -6.90 23.02
CA GLU A 402 2.02 -7.51 21.74
C GLU A 402 3.45 -8.07 21.75
N ARG A 403 4.41 -7.34 22.33
CA ARG A 403 5.81 -7.78 22.44
C ARG A 403 5.97 -8.95 23.41
N VAL A 404 5.29 -8.91 24.57
CA VAL A 404 5.25 -10.03 25.51
C VAL A 404 4.62 -11.26 24.85
N GLN A 405 3.49 -11.07 24.16
CA GLN A 405 2.81 -12.15 23.44
C GLN A 405 3.71 -12.75 22.35
N ALA A 406 4.35 -11.93 21.51
CA ALA A 406 5.23 -12.37 20.43
C ALA A 406 6.44 -13.15 20.95
N SER A 407 7.01 -12.75 22.09
CA SER A 407 8.11 -13.48 22.72
C SER A 407 7.68 -14.84 23.23
N ILE A 408 6.59 -14.92 24.01
CA ILE A 408 6.06 -16.20 24.52
C ILE A 408 5.69 -17.13 23.34
N TRP A 409 5.08 -16.57 22.29
CA TRP A 409 4.73 -17.30 21.08
C TRP A 409 5.97 -17.87 20.37
N SER A 410 7.03 -17.07 20.25
CA SER A 410 8.29 -17.48 19.60
C SER A 410 8.98 -18.61 20.35
N ASP A 411 9.11 -18.52 21.68
CA ASP A 411 9.67 -19.60 22.52
C ASP A 411 8.81 -20.87 22.43
N THR A 412 7.48 -20.73 22.54
CA THR A 412 6.57 -21.88 22.50
C THR A 412 6.63 -22.60 21.16
N LYS A 413 6.65 -21.85 20.05
CA LYS A 413 6.74 -22.41 18.70
C LYS A 413 8.12 -23.02 18.43
N ALA A 414 9.21 -22.36 18.81
CA ALA A 414 10.57 -22.87 18.68
C ALA A 414 10.73 -24.24 19.34
N ARG A 415 10.29 -24.37 20.59
CA ARG A 415 10.36 -25.63 21.35
C ARG A 415 9.54 -26.75 20.72
N ARG A 416 8.32 -26.44 20.27
CA ARG A 416 7.40 -27.45 19.73
C ARG A 416 7.69 -27.87 18.30
N GLU A 417 8.25 -26.97 17.49
CA GLU A 417 8.64 -27.26 16.11
C GLU A 417 10.12 -27.65 15.98
N ASN A 418 10.86 -27.73 17.09
CA ASN A 418 12.31 -27.99 17.13
C ASN A 418 13.10 -27.02 16.22
N LYS A 419 12.83 -25.72 16.39
CA LYS A 419 13.43 -24.61 15.66
C LYS A 419 14.21 -23.70 16.60
N THR A 420 15.10 -22.88 16.05
CA THR A 420 15.67 -21.76 16.81
C THR A 420 14.61 -20.68 17.06
N ILE A 421 14.83 -19.81 18.03
CA ILE A 421 13.92 -18.68 18.30
C ILE A 421 13.80 -17.79 17.08
N GLU A 422 14.91 -17.52 16.39
CA GLU A 422 14.97 -16.67 15.19
C GLU A 422 14.13 -17.27 14.05
N GLN A 423 14.21 -18.59 13.85
CA GLN A 423 13.40 -19.28 12.85
C GLN A 423 11.90 -19.28 13.20
N ALA A 424 11.57 -19.39 14.50
CA ALA A 424 10.19 -19.34 14.96
C ALA A 424 9.60 -17.93 14.83
N ALA A 425 10.43 -16.91 15.11
CA ALA A 425 10.14 -15.47 15.09
C ALA A 425 10.18 -14.82 13.70
N ALA A 426 10.27 -15.60 12.62
CA ALA A 426 10.11 -15.05 11.27
C ALA A 426 8.73 -14.38 11.11
N ASP A 427 8.73 -13.13 10.65
CA ASP A 427 7.57 -12.24 10.51
C ASP A 427 7.28 -11.88 9.04
N PHE A 428 6.36 -10.94 8.78
CA PHE A 428 5.96 -10.56 7.41
C PHE A 428 6.99 -9.72 6.63
N SER A 429 8.09 -9.31 7.26
CA SER A 429 9.26 -8.70 6.63
C SER A 429 10.30 -9.72 6.15
N THR A 430 10.21 -10.96 6.64
CA THR A 430 11.20 -12.01 6.34
C THR A 430 11.01 -12.55 4.91
N ASP A 431 12.12 -12.65 4.16
CA ASP A 431 12.20 -13.34 2.86
C ASP A 431 11.18 -12.80 1.84
N LEU A 432 11.10 -11.47 1.68
CA LEU A 432 10.26 -10.84 0.65
C LEU A 432 10.75 -11.13 -0.77
N ASP A 433 12.05 -11.38 -0.94
CA ASP A 433 12.69 -11.58 -2.25
C ASP A 433 12.12 -12.78 -3.01
N ARG A 434 11.73 -13.87 -2.32
CA ARG A 434 11.10 -15.02 -2.99
C ARG A 434 9.75 -14.72 -3.66
N PHE A 435 9.13 -13.60 -3.31
CA PHE A 435 7.85 -13.13 -3.86
C PHE A 435 8.04 -11.93 -4.79
N THR A 436 9.27 -11.49 -5.00
CA THR A 436 9.54 -10.27 -5.76
C THR A 436 9.61 -10.57 -7.24
N THR A 437 8.81 -9.86 -8.01
CA THR A 437 9.04 -9.68 -9.44
C THR A 437 9.98 -8.52 -9.64
N ASN A 438 11.04 -8.75 -10.41
CA ASN A 438 11.95 -7.71 -10.85
C ASN A 438 11.49 -7.20 -12.21
N ILE A 439 11.29 -5.90 -12.35
CA ILE A 439 11.05 -5.21 -13.62
C ILE A 439 12.33 -4.45 -13.95
N ASN A 440 13.00 -4.84 -15.03
CA ASN A 440 14.26 -4.26 -15.46
C ASN A 440 13.97 -3.14 -16.45
N VAL A 441 14.22 -1.89 -16.04
CA VAL A 441 14.04 -0.70 -16.89
C VAL A 441 15.41 -0.10 -17.18
N GLU A 442 15.66 0.24 -18.44
CA GLU A 442 16.91 0.88 -18.86
C GLU A 442 16.77 2.41 -18.85
N SER A 443 17.86 3.11 -18.57
CA SER A 443 17.88 4.58 -18.65
C SER A 443 18.02 5.07 -20.09
N VAL A 444 18.61 4.25 -20.97
CA VAL A 444 18.85 4.58 -22.37
C VAL A 444 17.59 4.28 -23.20
N PRO A 445 17.08 5.24 -23.97
CA PRO A 445 15.96 5.03 -24.89
C PRO A 445 16.31 4.09 -26.05
N ASP A 446 15.29 3.64 -26.79
CA ASP A 446 15.46 2.89 -28.03
C ASP A 446 16.41 3.62 -28.99
N THR A 447 17.44 2.91 -29.43
CA THR A 447 18.49 3.45 -30.30
C THR A 447 17.96 3.82 -31.68
N GLY A 448 16.89 3.17 -32.14
CA GLY A 448 16.23 3.46 -33.42
C GLY A 448 15.53 4.83 -33.46
N LEU A 449 15.31 5.49 -32.32
CA LEU A 449 14.61 6.77 -32.25
C LEU A 449 15.48 7.97 -32.60
N GLY A 450 16.81 7.83 -32.57
CA GLY A 450 17.74 8.96 -32.61
C GLY A 450 17.58 9.96 -31.45
N HIS A 451 16.80 9.58 -30.42
CA HIS A 451 16.55 10.40 -29.24
C HIS A 451 17.83 10.42 -28.37
N LEU A 452 18.43 11.59 -28.20
CA LEU A 452 19.67 11.78 -27.43
C LEU A 452 20.77 10.78 -27.86
N ALA A 453 20.94 10.60 -29.17
CA ALA A 453 21.79 9.55 -29.75
C ALA A 453 23.23 9.52 -29.19
N GLY A 454 23.78 10.66 -28.79
CA GLY A 454 25.13 10.76 -28.20
C GLY A 454 25.28 10.05 -26.85
N ILE A 455 24.19 9.62 -26.21
CA ILE A 455 24.22 8.84 -24.96
C ILE A 455 24.79 7.44 -25.16
N GLN A 456 24.64 6.87 -26.36
CA GLN A 456 25.09 5.50 -26.64
C GLN A 456 26.62 5.38 -26.63
N ASP A 457 27.29 6.45 -27.07
CA ASP A 457 28.75 6.50 -27.21
C ASP A 457 29.43 7.22 -26.03
N ASN A 458 28.66 7.84 -25.13
CA ASN A 458 29.17 8.61 -24.00
C ASN A 458 28.57 8.14 -22.66
N GLN A 459 29.39 7.41 -21.89
CA GLN A 459 29.02 6.88 -20.58
C GLN A 459 28.69 7.96 -19.55
N GLU A 460 29.33 9.12 -19.61
CA GLU A 460 29.02 10.24 -18.71
C GLU A 460 27.60 10.75 -18.97
N TYR A 461 27.22 10.91 -20.23
CA TYR A 461 25.86 11.33 -20.60
C TYR A 461 24.81 10.27 -20.24
N ALA A 462 25.14 8.99 -20.40
CA ALA A 462 24.27 7.89 -19.97
C ALA A 462 24.04 7.89 -18.45
N GLY A 463 25.09 8.10 -17.66
CA GLY A 463 24.98 8.21 -16.21
C GLY A 463 24.18 9.43 -15.77
N LEU A 464 24.44 10.60 -16.38
CA LEU A 464 23.68 11.83 -16.09
C LEU A 464 22.19 11.69 -16.41
N LEU A 465 21.84 11.03 -17.53
CA LEU A 465 20.44 10.74 -17.85
C LEU A 465 19.83 9.78 -16.82
N GLY A 466 20.54 8.70 -16.47
CA GLY A 466 20.09 7.71 -15.50
C GLY A 466 19.80 8.32 -14.13
N ASP A 467 20.73 9.11 -13.59
CA ASP A 467 20.57 9.81 -12.32
C ASP A 467 19.42 10.81 -12.36
N ALA A 468 19.29 11.59 -13.44
CA ALA A 468 18.21 12.55 -13.60
C ALA A 468 16.83 11.88 -13.71
N GLN A 469 16.71 10.79 -14.47
CA GLN A 469 15.49 9.99 -14.56
C GLN A 469 15.12 9.38 -13.21
N ARG A 470 16.10 8.81 -12.49
CA ARG A 470 15.89 8.21 -11.18
C ARG A 470 15.39 9.24 -10.16
N ALA A 471 15.96 10.44 -10.17
CA ALA A 471 15.58 11.52 -9.26
C ALA A 471 14.12 12.01 -9.47
N VAL A 472 13.56 11.85 -10.67
CA VAL A 472 12.18 12.24 -10.97
C VAL A 472 11.19 11.09 -10.87
N MET A 473 11.63 9.84 -11.05
CA MET A 473 10.77 8.66 -11.06
C MET A 473 10.72 7.89 -9.75
N THR A 474 11.76 7.99 -8.93
CA THR A 474 11.87 7.25 -7.66
C THR A 474 11.93 8.22 -6.49
N LYS A 475 11.29 7.84 -5.38
CA LYS A 475 11.35 8.59 -4.12
C LYS A 475 12.24 7.84 -3.15
N ASP A 476 13.38 8.42 -2.77
CA ASP A 476 14.32 7.97 -1.71
C ASP A 476 14.50 6.44 -1.54
N GLY A 477 14.32 5.65 -2.61
CA GLY A 477 14.37 4.20 -2.57
C GLY A 477 13.25 3.45 -3.32
N GLN A 478 12.01 3.95 -3.44
CA GLN A 478 10.90 3.23 -4.10
C GLN A 478 10.46 3.87 -5.41
N ASP A 479 10.03 3.05 -6.37
CA ASP A 479 9.48 3.52 -7.65
C ASP A 479 8.07 4.09 -7.50
N VAL A 480 7.87 5.32 -7.98
CA VAL A 480 6.61 6.05 -7.84
C VAL A 480 5.51 5.40 -8.68
N VAL A 481 5.79 5.00 -9.92
CA VAL A 481 4.76 4.37 -10.78
C VAL A 481 4.27 3.07 -10.16
N SER A 482 5.20 2.22 -9.71
CA SER A 482 4.90 0.96 -9.03
C SER A 482 4.06 1.21 -7.79
N LEU A 483 4.51 2.12 -6.93
CA LEU A 483 3.80 2.44 -5.70
C LEU A 483 2.40 2.94 -6.00
N TYR A 484 2.26 4.04 -6.76
CA TYR A 484 0.96 4.69 -6.99
C TYR A 484 -0.01 3.86 -7.83
N SER A 485 0.45 2.89 -8.63
CA SER A 485 -0.40 1.85 -9.25
C SER A 485 -1.14 0.97 -8.23
N GLY A 486 -0.69 0.99 -6.97
CA GLY A 486 -1.21 0.15 -5.90
C GLY A 486 -0.34 -1.06 -5.61
N ALA A 487 0.77 -1.29 -6.32
CA ALA A 487 1.62 -2.46 -6.05
C ALA A 487 2.33 -2.38 -4.69
N LEU A 488 2.51 -3.55 -4.06
CA LEU A 488 3.38 -3.72 -2.90
C LEU A 488 4.83 -3.58 -3.37
N THR A 489 5.44 -2.44 -3.10
CA THR A 489 6.68 -2.01 -3.75
C THR A 489 7.83 -2.07 -2.76
N GLN A 490 8.88 -2.79 -3.10
CA GLN A 490 10.14 -2.75 -2.37
C GLN A 490 11.07 -1.67 -2.95
N PRO A 491 12.15 -1.30 -2.22
CA PRO A 491 13.12 -0.39 -2.78
C PRO A 491 13.70 -0.88 -4.11
N THR A 492 13.74 0.02 -5.10
CA THR A 492 14.41 -0.13 -6.39
C THR A 492 15.88 -0.42 -6.15
N ALA A 493 16.42 -1.38 -6.90
CA ALA A 493 17.86 -1.60 -6.95
C ALA A 493 18.43 -0.99 -8.23
N THR A 494 19.66 -0.50 -8.16
CA THR A 494 20.36 0.08 -9.30
C THR A 494 21.42 -0.87 -9.83
N GLY A 495 21.84 -0.68 -11.07
CA GLY A 495 23.01 -1.33 -11.63
C GLY A 495 22.99 -1.22 -13.14
N PHE A 496 23.32 -2.29 -13.85
CA PHE A 496 23.52 -2.25 -15.30
C PHE A 496 22.69 -3.31 -16.02
N GLY A 497 22.02 -2.90 -17.09
CA GLY A 497 21.35 -3.79 -18.04
C GLY A 497 22.29 -4.18 -19.17
N LEU A 498 21.84 -5.09 -20.02
CA LEU A 498 22.52 -5.45 -21.26
C LEU A 498 21.47 -5.63 -22.36
N HIS A 499 21.59 -4.84 -23.41
CA HIS A 499 20.73 -4.91 -24.57
C HIS A 499 21.58 -4.85 -25.84
N LYS A 500 21.43 -5.86 -26.71
CA LYS A 500 22.13 -5.96 -28.01
C LYS A 500 23.65 -5.69 -27.91
N GLY A 501 24.28 -6.23 -26.86
CA GLY A 501 25.73 -6.10 -26.61
C GLY A 501 26.18 -4.78 -25.96
N VAL A 502 25.26 -3.84 -25.73
CA VAL A 502 25.52 -2.57 -25.03
C VAL A 502 25.05 -2.71 -23.59
N SER A 503 25.92 -2.35 -22.64
CA SER A 503 25.53 -2.27 -21.23
C SER A 503 25.33 -0.82 -20.83
N ALA A 504 24.19 -0.53 -20.23
CA ALA A 504 23.81 0.79 -19.78
C ALA A 504 23.25 0.72 -18.37
N GLU A 505 23.12 1.87 -17.71
CA GLU A 505 22.46 1.93 -16.42
C GLU A 505 21.02 1.41 -16.52
N SER A 506 20.65 0.59 -15.52
CA SER A 506 19.33 0.01 -15.39
C SER A 506 18.88 0.02 -13.94
N ASP A 507 17.60 0.31 -13.76
CA ASP A 507 16.92 0.15 -12.48
C ASP A 507 16.15 -1.17 -12.46
N VAL A 508 16.12 -1.80 -11.30
CA VAL A 508 15.33 -3.00 -11.01
C VAL A 508 14.21 -2.59 -10.08
N LEU A 509 13.02 -2.36 -10.64
CA LEU A 509 11.82 -2.10 -9.86
C LEU A 509 11.36 -3.41 -9.25
N ARG A 510 11.05 -3.39 -7.95
CA ARG A 510 10.83 -4.61 -7.16
C ARG A 510 9.42 -4.59 -6.59
N VAL A 511 8.53 -5.41 -7.14
CA VAL A 511 7.12 -5.49 -6.73
C VAL A 511 6.76 -6.90 -6.26
N LEU A 512 5.97 -7.03 -5.22
CA LEU A 512 5.56 -8.34 -4.73
C LEU A 512 4.45 -8.95 -5.60
N SER A 513 4.65 -10.21 -5.95
CA SER A 513 3.77 -11.01 -6.80
C SER A 513 3.54 -12.38 -6.20
N ALA A 514 2.37 -12.94 -6.48
CA ALA A 514 2.00 -14.29 -6.09
C ALA A 514 2.05 -15.25 -7.30
N PRO A 515 2.32 -16.55 -7.09
CA PRO A 515 2.07 -17.56 -8.09
C PRO A 515 0.60 -17.99 -8.08
N GLY A 516 0.17 -18.60 -9.17
CA GLY A 516 -1.09 -19.32 -9.22
C GLY A 516 -1.14 -20.46 -8.18
N THR A 517 -2.35 -20.90 -7.83
CA THR A 517 -2.52 -21.99 -6.85
C THR A 517 -1.86 -23.27 -7.36
N GLY A 518 -0.93 -23.83 -6.59
CA GLY A 518 -0.26 -25.09 -6.92
C GLY A 518 0.79 -25.01 -8.04
N THR A 519 1.08 -23.82 -8.58
CA THR A 519 2.04 -23.62 -9.68
C THR A 519 3.22 -22.72 -9.25
N ASN A 520 4.27 -22.71 -10.05
CA ASN A 520 5.39 -21.77 -9.96
C ASN A 520 5.23 -20.57 -10.92
N VAL A 521 4.13 -20.52 -11.68
CA VAL A 521 3.81 -19.45 -12.63
C VAL A 521 3.12 -18.30 -11.90
N ILE A 522 3.53 -17.06 -12.20
CA ILE A 522 2.89 -15.83 -11.70
C ILE A 522 1.37 -15.87 -11.92
N ASP A 523 0.59 -15.45 -10.92
CA ASP A 523 -0.86 -15.44 -11.03
C ASP A 523 -1.35 -14.29 -11.95
N PRO A 524 -2.53 -14.43 -12.59
CA PRO A 524 -3.01 -13.44 -13.55
C PRO A 524 -3.16 -12.02 -13.01
N ALA A 525 -3.53 -11.84 -11.74
CA ALA A 525 -3.69 -10.51 -11.16
C ALA A 525 -2.33 -9.83 -10.95
N SER A 526 -1.37 -10.55 -10.36
CA SER A 526 0.01 -10.06 -10.23
C SER A 526 0.63 -9.75 -11.60
N ARG A 527 0.41 -10.61 -12.60
CA ARG A 527 0.93 -10.40 -13.96
C ARG A 527 0.39 -9.13 -14.61
N LYS A 528 -0.93 -8.90 -14.58
CA LYS A 528 -1.54 -7.67 -15.12
C LYS A 528 -0.97 -6.40 -14.49
N LEU A 529 -0.81 -6.42 -13.17
CA LEU A 529 -0.24 -5.29 -12.42
C LEU A 529 1.20 -5.01 -12.86
N VAL A 530 2.04 -6.04 -12.87
CA VAL A 530 3.44 -5.95 -13.30
C VAL A 530 3.56 -5.47 -14.75
N GLU A 531 2.78 -6.05 -15.66
CA GLU A 531 2.81 -5.69 -17.09
C GLU A 531 2.36 -4.24 -17.32
N GLY A 532 1.38 -3.75 -16.57
CA GLY A 532 0.95 -2.35 -16.61
C GLY A 532 2.02 -1.38 -16.12
N ILE A 533 2.72 -1.71 -15.03
CA ILE A 533 3.85 -0.93 -14.51
C ILE A 533 5.01 -0.91 -15.51
N ALA A 534 5.42 -2.09 -16.01
CA ALA A 534 6.48 -2.23 -17.00
C ALA A 534 6.15 -1.43 -18.28
N ALA A 535 4.91 -1.52 -18.75
CA ALA A 535 4.47 -0.77 -19.92
C ALA A 535 4.51 0.75 -19.72
N THR A 536 4.10 1.22 -18.54
CA THR A 536 4.11 2.65 -18.23
C THR A 536 5.53 3.19 -18.20
N HIS A 537 6.48 2.44 -17.63
CA HIS A 537 7.90 2.79 -17.67
C HIS A 537 8.46 2.77 -19.09
N GLY A 538 8.15 1.75 -19.89
CA GLY A 538 8.57 1.68 -21.28
C GLY A 538 8.06 2.86 -22.11
N LEU A 539 6.79 3.24 -21.91
CA LEU A 539 6.18 4.41 -22.53
C LEU A 539 6.89 5.71 -22.14
N LEU A 540 7.16 5.91 -20.84
CA LEU A 540 7.79 7.13 -20.30
C LEU A 540 9.28 7.24 -20.69
N ARG A 541 10.03 6.14 -20.64
CA ARG A 541 11.48 6.10 -20.91
C ARG A 541 11.83 5.89 -22.38
N ALA A 542 10.82 5.73 -23.24
CA ALA A 542 10.98 5.48 -24.67
C ALA A 542 11.81 4.23 -25.00
N GLN A 543 11.61 3.15 -24.25
CA GLN A 543 12.29 1.86 -24.48
C GLN A 543 11.57 1.04 -25.57
N GLU A 544 12.29 0.16 -26.24
CA GLU A 544 11.70 -0.78 -27.21
C GLU A 544 10.81 -1.81 -26.50
N SER A 545 11.35 -2.43 -25.44
CA SER A 545 10.63 -3.34 -24.56
C SER A 545 11.17 -3.24 -23.13
N VAL A 546 10.35 -3.65 -22.17
CA VAL A 546 10.70 -3.73 -20.75
C VAL A 546 10.51 -5.17 -20.30
N GLY A 547 11.56 -5.77 -19.77
CA GLY A 547 11.54 -7.14 -19.26
C GLY A 547 11.17 -7.20 -17.79
N PHE A 548 10.39 -8.20 -17.41
CA PHE A 548 10.21 -8.57 -16.01
C PHE A 548 10.48 -10.05 -15.79
N ASN A 549 10.98 -10.40 -14.60
CA ASN A 549 11.25 -11.77 -14.21
C ASN A 549 10.61 -12.08 -12.85
N TYR A 550 9.88 -13.21 -12.81
CA TYR A 550 9.30 -13.77 -11.60
C TYR A 550 9.87 -15.18 -11.42
N LEU A 551 10.82 -15.31 -10.49
CA LEU A 551 11.59 -16.54 -10.30
C LEU A 551 11.08 -17.34 -9.12
N ARG A 552 10.85 -18.64 -9.35
CA ARG A 552 10.56 -19.63 -8.31
C ARG A 552 11.56 -20.77 -8.40
N LYS A 553 11.90 -21.38 -7.27
CA LYS A 553 12.81 -22.54 -7.28
C LYS A 553 12.23 -23.64 -8.18
N ALA A 554 13.01 -24.07 -9.17
CA ALA A 554 12.59 -25.14 -10.07
C ALA A 554 12.55 -26.47 -9.29
N LYS A 555 11.45 -27.22 -9.43
CA LYS A 555 11.30 -28.54 -8.79
C LYS A 555 11.95 -29.63 -9.64
N ASN A 556 11.71 -29.59 -10.96
CA ASN A 556 12.22 -30.58 -11.90
C ASN A 556 13.19 -29.94 -12.89
N VAL A 557 14.02 -30.77 -13.53
CA VAL A 557 14.98 -30.33 -14.56
C VAL A 557 14.27 -29.66 -15.75
N VAL A 558 13.09 -30.16 -16.10
CA VAL A 558 12.26 -29.67 -17.21
C VAL A 558 11.67 -28.29 -16.95
N ASP A 559 11.52 -27.88 -15.69
CA ASP A 559 10.95 -26.58 -15.32
C ASP A 559 12.00 -25.46 -15.34
N ARG A 560 13.29 -25.82 -15.49
CA ARG A 560 14.41 -24.89 -15.42
C ARG A 560 14.47 -24.07 -16.70
N ASN A 561 14.40 -22.77 -16.57
CA ASN A 561 14.59 -21.80 -17.65
C ASN A 561 15.28 -20.52 -17.14
N ALA A 562 15.83 -20.55 -15.92
CA ALA A 562 16.63 -19.46 -15.37
C ALA A 562 17.65 -19.96 -14.33
N VAL A 563 18.66 -19.14 -14.09
CA VAL A 563 19.60 -19.27 -12.96
C VAL A 563 19.59 -17.97 -12.18
N SER A 564 19.53 -18.07 -10.85
CA SER A 564 19.77 -16.94 -9.95
C SER A 564 21.13 -17.09 -9.28
N ILE A 565 21.87 -15.98 -9.20
CA ILE A 565 23.16 -15.89 -8.53
C ILE A 565 23.12 -14.70 -7.57
N ASP A 566 23.28 -14.98 -6.29
CA ASP A 566 23.44 -13.98 -5.24
C ASP A 566 24.92 -13.77 -4.95
N LEU A 567 25.40 -12.56 -5.23
CA LEU A 567 26.78 -12.10 -4.98
C LEU A 567 26.86 -11.18 -3.75
N GLY A 568 25.74 -10.91 -3.08
CA GLY A 568 25.63 -9.91 -2.01
C GLY A 568 25.76 -8.46 -2.49
N ARG A 569 25.91 -8.23 -3.80
CA ARG A 569 26.03 -6.90 -4.43
C ARG A 569 25.58 -6.91 -5.89
N THR A 570 25.27 -5.75 -6.42
CA THR A 570 25.00 -5.56 -7.85
C THR A 570 26.29 -5.74 -8.66
N LEU A 571 26.14 -6.11 -9.93
CA LEU A 571 27.26 -6.15 -10.88
C LEU A 571 27.60 -4.72 -11.31
N ASN A 572 28.88 -4.47 -11.55
CA ASN A 572 29.29 -3.27 -12.28
C ASN A 572 29.12 -3.48 -13.81
N GLN A 573 29.29 -2.40 -14.58
CA GLN A 573 29.10 -2.44 -16.03
C GLN A 573 30.04 -3.41 -16.75
N GLU A 574 31.31 -3.47 -16.36
CA GLU A 574 32.31 -4.36 -16.97
C GLU A 574 31.95 -5.84 -16.72
N GLU A 575 31.51 -6.17 -15.50
CA GLU A 575 31.05 -7.50 -15.14
C GLU A 575 29.81 -7.89 -15.95
N MET A 576 28.86 -6.97 -16.13
CA MET A 576 27.64 -7.19 -16.93
C MET A 576 27.96 -7.43 -18.41
N LEU A 577 28.87 -6.63 -18.99
CA LEU A 577 29.37 -6.83 -20.36
C LEU A 577 30.08 -8.18 -20.50
N ARG A 578 30.92 -8.55 -19.53
CA ARG A 578 31.70 -9.79 -19.58
C ARG A 578 30.81 -11.03 -19.59
N ILE A 579 29.83 -11.11 -18.69
CA ILE A 579 28.89 -12.23 -18.67
C ILE A 579 27.97 -12.20 -19.90
N GLY A 580 27.52 -11.02 -20.31
CA GLY A 580 26.75 -10.81 -21.53
C GLY A 580 27.41 -11.39 -22.77
N ASN A 581 28.64 -10.97 -23.04
CA ASN A 581 29.43 -11.43 -24.17
C ASN A 581 29.67 -12.94 -24.13
N ALA A 582 29.89 -13.52 -22.93
CA ALA A 582 30.05 -14.96 -22.79
C ALA A 582 28.75 -15.73 -23.11
N LEU A 583 27.59 -15.19 -22.72
CA LEU A 583 26.30 -15.78 -23.02
C LEU A 583 25.95 -15.64 -24.51
N ASP A 584 26.19 -14.47 -25.11
CA ASP A 584 25.91 -14.23 -26.53
C ASP A 584 26.80 -15.09 -27.44
N LEU A 585 28.08 -15.24 -27.10
CA LEU A 585 29.00 -16.11 -27.84
C LEU A 585 28.54 -17.58 -27.83
N GLU A 586 27.99 -18.04 -26.71
CA GLU A 586 27.59 -19.44 -26.51
C GLU A 586 26.16 -19.74 -27.02
N PHE A 587 25.24 -18.78 -26.90
CA PHE A 587 23.81 -19.00 -27.09
C PHE A 587 23.16 -18.10 -28.14
N ALA A 588 23.93 -17.27 -28.86
CA ALA A 588 23.44 -16.40 -29.93
C ALA A 588 22.21 -15.54 -29.52
N GLY A 589 22.24 -15.00 -28.30
CA GLY A 589 21.16 -14.21 -27.72
C GLY A 589 19.96 -15.01 -27.21
N GLY A 590 20.02 -16.35 -27.16
CA GLY A 590 18.95 -17.19 -26.60
C GLY A 590 18.86 -17.15 -25.07
N ILE A 591 19.92 -16.69 -24.41
CA ILE A 591 20.04 -16.58 -22.95
C ILE A 591 20.64 -15.22 -22.60
N ILE A 592 19.97 -14.47 -21.72
CA ILE A 592 20.36 -13.10 -21.38
C ILE A 592 20.61 -12.92 -19.88
N PRO A 593 21.53 -12.02 -19.48
CA PRO A 593 21.69 -11.60 -18.10
C PRO A 593 20.74 -10.44 -17.74
N THR A 594 20.25 -10.42 -16.52
CA THR A 594 19.47 -9.30 -15.97
C THR A 594 19.94 -8.99 -14.55
N ASN A 595 20.15 -7.71 -14.24
CA ASN A 595 20.57 -7.27 -12.91
C ASN A 595 19.50 -7.54 -11.84
N THR A 596 19.94 -7.68 -10.59
CA THR A 596 19.11 -7.81 -9.39
C THR A 596 19.70 -6.98 -8.24
N LYS A 597 19.01 -6.89 -7.10
CA LYS A 597 19.51 -6.15 -5.93
C LYS A 597 20.87 -6.66 -5.39
N SER A 598 21.16 -7.95 -5.55
CA SER A 598 22.33 -8.56 -4.91
C SER A 598 23.14 -9.46 -5.84
N GLY A 599 22.90 -9.41 -7.14
CA GLY A 599 23.63 -10.21 -8.11
C GLY A 599 22.96 -10.21 -9.48
N ILE A 600 22.80 -11.38 -10.08
CA ILE A 600 22.36 -11.53 -11.46
C ILE A 600 21.38 -12.69 -11.62
N ASN A 601 20.38 -12.48 -12.45
CA ASN A 601 19.55 -13.54 -13.01
C ASN A 601 19.97 -13.79 -14.46
N ILE A 602 20.06 -15.05 -14.87
CA ILE A 602 20.33 -15.46 -16.24
C ILE A 602 19.09 -16.18 -16.76
N LEU A 603 18.46 -15.66 -17.80
CA LEU A 603 17.14 -16.04 -18.27
C LEU A 603 17.22 -16.66 -19.66
N VAL A 604 16.54 -17.79 -19.87
CA VAL A 604 16.33 -18.33 -21.22
C VAL A 604 15.16 -17.60 -21.86
N ILE A 605 15.40 -16.94 -22.98
CA ILE A 605 14.37 -16.22 -23.75
C ILE A 605 14.03 -16.90 -25.08
N ASP A 606 14.95 -17.72 -25.61
CA ASP A 606 14.72 -18.56 -26.79
C ASP A 606 15.36 -19.94 -26.58
N ALA A 607 14.53 -20.92 -26.23
CA ALA A 607 14.98 -22.28 -25.98
C ALA A 607 15.52 -22.97 -27.25
N GLY A 608 15.05 -22.56 -28.44
CA GLY A 608 15.53 -23.09 -29.71
C GLY A 608 16.98 -22.69 -29.97
N LYS A 609 17.33 -21.44 -29.67
CA LYS A 609 18.72 -20.96 -29.74
C LYS A 609 19.61 -21.53 -28.63
N ALA A 610 19.05 -21.81 -27.46
CA ALA A 610 19.80 -22.40 -26.35
C ALA A 610 20.28 -23.84 -26.67
N GLY A 611 19.44 -24.66 -27.33
CA GLY A 611 19.74 -26.05 -27.70
C GLY A 611 19.77 -27.04 -26.52
N ASP A 612 19.71 -28.35 -26.78
CA ASP A 612 19.34 -29.38 -25.78
C ASP A 612 20.25 -29.48 -24.53
N ASP A 613 21.55 -29.16 -24.67
CA ASP A 613 22.54 -29.26 -23.58
C ASP A 613 22.84 -27.91 -22.87
N TRP A 614 22.01 -26.89 -23.09
CA TRP A 614 22.27 -25.52 -22.62
C TRP A 614 22.53 -25.43 -21.11
N GLN A 615 21.83 -26.22 -20.28
CA GLN A 615 22.01 -26.17 -18.82
C GLN A 615 23.43 -26.52 -18.38
N LYS A 616 24.06 -27.49 -19.06
CA LYS A 616 25.45 -27.91 -18.78
C LYS A 616 26.43 -26.81 -19.19
N ARG A 617 26.21 -26.22 -20.37
CA ARG A 617 27.08 -25.16 -20.91
C ARG A 617 26.97 -23.87 -20.08
N LEU A 618 25.76 -23.50 -19.69
CA LEU A 618 25.52 -22.40 -18.76
C LEU A 618 26.17 -22.64 -17.40
N SER A 619 26.10 -23.86 -16.86
CA SER A 619 26.77 -24.19 -15.59
C SER A 619 28.29 -23.98 -15.65
N LYS A 620 28.92 -24.26 -16.80
CA LYS A 620 30.35 -24.03 -17.01
C LYS A 620 30.66 -22.53 -17.01
N ILE A 621 29.86 -21.73 -17.71
CA ILE A 621 30.01 -20.27 -17.74
C ILE A 621 29.84 -19.68 -16.34
N VAL A 622 28.79 -20.06 -15.61
CA VAL A 622 28.54 -19.58 -14.25
C VAL A 622 29.71 -19.94 -13.32
N LYS A 623 30.21 -21.17 -13.40
CA LYS A 623 31.37 -21.60 -12.60
C LYS A 623 32.63 -20.83 -12.98
N SER A 624 32.90 -20.58 -14.26
CA SER A 624 34.10 -19.85 -14.69
C SER A 624 34.06 -18.38 -14.32
N GLN A 625 32.87 -17.75 -14.33
CA GLN A 625 32.74 -16.31 -14.09
C GLN A 625 32.65 -15.97 -12.59
N TYR A 626 32.03 -16.83 -11.77
CA TYR A 626 31.69 -16.49 -10.38
C TYR A 626 32.14 -17.53 -9.34
N ASP A 627 32.62 -18.71 -9.76
CA ASP A 627 32.97 -19.84 -8.87
C ASP A 627 31.84 -20.24 -7.89
N VAL A 628 30.59 -20.11 -8.33
CA VAL A 628 29.40 -20.52 -7.56
C VAL A 628 28.65 -21.65 -8.24
N LYS A 629 27.89 -22.40 -7.45
CA LYS A 629 26.94 -23.38 -7.99
C LYS A 629 25.67 -22.64 -8.44
N PRO A 630 25.18 -22.85 -9.67
CA PRO A 630 23.96 -22.20 -10.15
C PRO A 630 22.75 -22.64 -9.33
N GLN A 631 21.94 -21.67 -8.88
CA GLN A 631 20.61 -21.95 -8.33
C GLN A 631 19.59 -21.96 -9.47
N TRP A 632 19.06 -23.15 -9.77
CA TRP A 632 18.13 -23.33 -10.88
C TRP A 632 16.70 -22.88 -10.54
N MET A 633 16.17 -22.03 -11.41
CA MET A 633 14.89 -21.37 -11.23
C MET A 633 13.95 -21.63 -12.41
N HIS A 634 12.66 -21.49 -12.13
CA HIS A 634 11.58 -21.36 -13.08
C HIS A 634 11.18 -19.88 -13.13
N ASN A 635 11.44 -19.23 -14.26
CA ASN A 635 10.95 -17.91 -14.63
C ASN A 635 9.59 -18.03 -15.32
N SER A 636 8.64 -17.23 -14.88
CA SER A 636 7.36 -17.01 -15.57
C SER A 636 7.10 -15.54 -15.89
N GLY A 637 8.17 -14.74 -15.89
CA GLY A 637 8.18 -13.38 -16.41
C GLY A 637 8.17 -13.32 -17.94
N ASP A 638 8.14 -12.10 -18.47
CA ASP A 638 7.91 -11.83 -19.89
C ASP A 638 8.50 -10.48 -20.32
N LEU A 639 8.34 -10.15 -21.60
CA LEU A 639 8.67 -8.83 -22.17
C LEU A 639 7.39 -8.06 -22.52
N VAL A 640 7.41 -6.76 -22.27
CA VAL A 640 6.31 -5.83 -22.57
C VAL A 640 6.80 -4.75 -23.52
N GLY A 641 6.05 -4.47 -24.59
CA GLY A 641 6.46 -3.55 -25.65
C GLY A 641 6.60 -4.27 -26.99
N SER A 642 7.57 -3.88 -27.80
CA SER A 642 7.85 -4.46 -29.13
C SER A 642 9.30 -4.96 -29.20
N PHE A 643 9.58 -5.84 -30.17
CA PHE A 643 10.96 -6.22 -30.55
C PHE A 643 11.42 -5.50 -31.83
N GLU A 644 10.61 -4.56 -32.33
CA GLU A 644 10.88 -3.81 -33.56
C GLU A 644 11.28 -2.36 -33.29
N GLY A 645 11.03 -1.85 -32.08
CA GLY A 645 11.35 -0.48 -31.65
C GLY A 645 10.28 0.11 -30.71
N TYR A 646 10.46 1.36 -30.30
CA TYR A 646 9.52 2.05 -29.43
C TYR A 646 8.15 2.27 -30.11
N MET A 647 7.14 1.55 -29.63
CA MET A 647 5.77 1.61 -30.15
C MET A 647 4.78 1.88 -29.02
N PRO A 648 4.30 3.13 -28.84
CA PRO A 648 3.31 3.48 -27.81
C PRO A 648 2.07 2.57 -27.82
N SER A 649 1.63 2.12 -29.00
CA SER A 649 0.49 1.20 -29.15
C SER A 649 0.68 -0.15 -28.46
N GLU A 650 1.90 -0.70 -28.45
CA GLU A 650 2.17 -1.98 -27.79
C GLU A 650 2.13 -1.85 -26.27
N TYR A 651 2.61 -0.72 -25.74
CA TYR A 651 2.51 -0.42 -24.31
C TYR A 651 1.08 -0.20 -23.84
N MET A 652 0.25 0.51 -24.63
CA MET A 652 -1.15 0.75 -24.28
C MET A 652 -1.93 -0.55 -24.07
N LYS A 653 -1.63 -1.65 -24.80
CA LYS A 653 -2.30 -2.95 -24.60
C LYS A 653 -2.13 -3.52 -23.21
N SER A 654 -0.95 -3.37 -22.60
CA SER A 654 -0.67 -3.87 -21.25
C SER A 654 -1.18 -2.92 -20.18
N ILE A 655 -1.10 -1.61 -20.43
CA ILE A 655 -1.72 -0.59 -19.58
C ILE A 655 -3.23 -0.86 -19.47
N ASP A 656 -3.93 -1.02 -20.59
CA ASP A 656 -5.39 -1.21 -20.65
C ASP A 656 -5.86 -2.49 -19.94
N ARG A 657 -5.02 -3.52 -19.89
CA ARG A 657 -5.32 -4.81 -19.23
C ARG A 657 -4.91 -4.86 -17.76
N SER A 658 -4.23 -3.83 -17.25
CA SER A 658 -3.62 -3.81 -15.91
C SER A 658 -4.64 -3.89 -14.77
N GLY A 659 -5.86 -3.40 -14.99
CA GLY A 659 -6.86 -3.23 -13.93
C GLY A 659 -6.62 -1.99 -13.05
N VAL A 660 -5.59 -1.19 -13.33
CA VAL A 660 -5.18 0.01 -12.58
C VAL A 660 -4.83 1.18 -13.51
N VAL A 661 -5.54 1.29 -14.64
CA VAL A 661 -5.28 2.27 -15.72
C VAL A 661 -5.24 3.69 -15.18
N ASP A 662 -6.21 4.08 -14.36
CA ASP A 662 -6.32 5.44 -13.84
C ASP A 662 -5.14 5.81 -12.94
N GLN A 663 -4.68 4.87 -12.10
CA GLN A 663 -3.53 5.06 -11.22
C GLN A 663 -2.22 5.18 -12.00
N LEU A 664 -2.06 4.36 -13.04
CA LEU A 664 -0.93 4.43 -13.95
C LEU A 664 -0.94 5.75 -14.74
N GLU A 665 -2.12 6.23 -15.16
CA GLU A 665 -2.27 7.51 -15.85
C GLU A 665 -1.83 8.66 -14.95
N LEU A 666 -2.38 8.73 -13.73
CA LEU A 666 -2.03 9.80 -12.78
C LEU A 666 -0.51 9.88 -12.56
N SER A 667 0.14 8.72 -12.43
CA SER A 667 1.60 8.63 -12.27
C SER A 667 2.34 9.09 -13.53
N ALA A 668 1.92 8.62 -14.71
CA ALA A 668 2.53 9.00 -15.99
C ALA A 668 2.41 10.50 -16.26
N ARG A 669 1.25 11.09 -15.98
CA ARG A 669 1.00 12.55 -16.12
C ARG A 669 1.86 13.38 -15.17
N ALA A 670 2.10 12.89 -13.96
CA ALA A 670 2.95 13.56 -13.00
C ALA A 670 4.44 13.54 -13.40
N ILE A 671 4.90 12.44 -14.00
CA ILE A 671 6.31 12.22 -14.33
C ILE A 671 6.70 12.78 -15.70
N ALA A 672 5.83 12.70 -16.70
CA ALA A 672 6.13 13.10 -18.08
C ALA A 672 6.70 14.53 -18.23
N PRO A 673 6.16 15.58 -17.55
CA PRO A 673 6.75 16.93 -17.62
C PRO A 673 8.20 16.99 -17.13
N ALA A 674 8.52 16.22 -16.09
CA ALA A 674 9.85 16.22 -15.49
C ALA A 674 10.86 15.56 -16.44
N LEU A 675 10.49 14.47 -17.10
CA LEU A 675 11.33 13.82 -18.11
C LEU A 675 11.56 14.72 -19.34
N GLU A 676 10.51 15.38 -19.84
CA GLU A 676 10.67 16.33 -20.95
C GLU A 676 11.63 17.47 -20.60
N LYS A 677 11.59 17.94 -19.34
CA LYS A 677 12.53 18.94 -18.85
C LYS A 677 13.94 18.37 -18.74
N VAL A 678 14.12 17.15 -18.27
CA VAL A 678 15.44 16.48 -18.22
C VAL A 678 16.07 16.45 -19.61
N ASP A 679 15.34 15.94 -20.61
CA ASP A 679 15.85 15.83 -21.97
C ASP A 679 16.16 17.21 -22.58
N ALA A 680 15.29 18.20 -22.37
CA ALA A 680 15.51 19.56 -22.85
C ALA A 680 16.76 20.21 -22.23
N VAL A 681 16.97 20.01 -20.92
CA VAL A 681 18.15 20.52 -20.22
C VAL A 681 19.42 19.84 -20.71
N LEU A 682 19.40 18.53 -20.93
CA LEU A 682 20.55 17.81 -21.46
C LEU A 682 20.94 18.32 -22.86
N VAL A 683 19.98 18.45 -23.79
CA VAL A 683 20.25 19.02 -25.13
C VAL A 683 20.78 20.45 -25.04
N SER A 684 20.22 21.27 -24.15
CA SER A 684 20.69 22.65 -23.99
C SER A 684 22.10 22.75 -23.41
N LYS A 685 22.51 21.79 -22.58
CA LYS A 685 23.82 21.81 -21.90
C LYS A 685 24.91 21.11 -22.70
N PHE A 686 24.54 20.08 -23.46
CA PHE A 686 25.45 19.20 -24.19
C PHE A 686 25.01 19.14 -25.66
N PRO A 687 25.45 20.08 -26.51
CA PRO A 687 25.01 20.16 -27.90
C PRO A 687 25.32 18.91 -28.74
N ASP A 688 26.33 18.14 -28.34
CA ASP A 688 26.79 16.88 -28.93
C ASP A 688 25.95 15.66 -28.48
N ILE A 689 25.06 15.80 -27.50
CA ILE A 689 24.20 14.69 -27.04
C ILE A 689 23.15 14.28 -28.09
N GLY A 690 22.91 15.13 -29.10
CA GLY A 690 21.93 14.90 -30.15
C GLY A 690 20.61 15.64 -29.92
N THR A 691 19.53 15.13 -30.50
CA THR A 691 18.23 15.82 -30.54
C THR A 691 17.16 15.06 -29.78
N ARG A 692 16.03 15.73 -29.49
CA ARG A 692 14.84 15.08 -28.93
C ARG A 692 13.99 14.51 -30.05
N SER A 693 13.69 13.21 -29.96
CA SER A 693 12.81 12.53 -30.91
C SER A 693 11.39 13.10 -30.86
N ARG A 694 10.76 13.26 -32.04
CA ARG A 694 9.40 13.80 -32.17
C ARG A 694 8.34 12.88 -31.58
N ILE A 695 8.50 11.56 -31.70
CA ILE A 695 7.51 10.63 -31.15
C ILE A 695 7.53 10.62 -29.63
N VAL A 696 8.72 10.73 -29.02
CA VAL A 696 8.87 10.79 -27.56
C VAL A 696 8.20 12.06 -27.03
N GLN A 697 8.51 13.21 -27.65
CA GLN A 697 7.89 14.50 -27.31
C GLN A 697 6.36 14.42 -27.47
N ALA A 698 5.86 14.00 -28.64
CA ALA A 698 4.42 13.92 -28.89
C ALA A 698 3.70 12.97 -27.94
N THR A 699 4.32 11.84 -27.57
CA THR A 699 3.73 10.89 -26.63
C THR A 699 3.65 11.48 -25.22
N ARG A 700 4.71 12.15 -24.75
CA ARG A 700 4.72 12.77 -23.42
C ARG A 700 3.87 14.03 -23.35
N GLU A 701 3.82 14.85 -24.40
CA GLU A 701 2.89 15.97 -24.53
C GLU A 701 1.44 15.46 -24.45
N ALA A 702 1.10 14.39 -25.16
CA ALA A 702 -0.22 13.77 -25.09
C ALA A 702 -0.56 13.27 -23.68
N LEU A 703 0.41 12.65 -22.97
CA LEU A 703 0.23 12.30 -21.56
C LEU A 703 -0.06 13.55 -20.72
N ILE A 704 0.71 14.62 -20.87
CA ILE A 704 0.56 15.86 -20.10
C ILE A 704 -0.84 16.47 -20.30
N GLU A 705 -1.24 16.64 -21.56
CA GLU A 705 -2.45 17.36 -21.94
C GLU A 705 -3.72 16.56 -21.68
N GLY A 706 -3.73 15.27 -22.04
CA GLY A 706 -4.94 14.46 -22.05
C GLY A 706 -4.77 13.02 -21.56
N GLY A 707 -3.62 12.69 -20.98
CA GLY A 707 -3.36 11.37 -20.40
C GLY A 707 -3.37 10.23 -21.42
N PHE A 708 -3.63 9.02 -20.94
CA PHE A 708 -3.78 7.85 -21.81
C PHE A 708 -4.89 7.97 -22.85
N PRO A 709 -6.06 8.60 -22.57
CA PRO A 709 -7.08 8.83 -23.60
C PRO A 709 -6.53 9.54 -24.85
N LEU A 710 -5.77 10.62 -24.67
CA LEU A 710 -5.20 11.36 -25.80
C LEU A 710 -4.10 10.57 -26.52
N VAL A 711 -3.27 9.81 -25.79
CA VAL A 711 -2.30 8.89 -26.42
C VAL A 711 -3.01 7.89 -27.32
N ARG A 712 -4.12 7.27 -26.85
CA ARG A 712 -4.92 6.34 -27.67
C ARG A 712 -5.53 7.02 -28.89
N GLU A 713 -6.03 8.25 -28.74
CA GLU A 713 -6.58 9.03 -29.84
C GLU A 713 -5.53 9.28 -30.93
N LEU A 714 -4.32 9.72 -30.55
CA LEU A 714 -3.24 9.96 -31.50
C LEU A 714 -2.71 8.67 -32.16
N ILE A 715 -2.77 7.53 -31.45
CA ILE A 715 -2.52 6.22 -32.06
C ILE A 715 -3.59 5.90 -33.11
N ALA A 716 -4.87 6.05 -32.75
CA ALA A 716 -5.99 5.72 -33.63
C ALA A 716 -6.06 6.61 -34.87
N GLN A 717 -5.68 7.89 -34.73
CA GLN A 717 -5.57 8.84 -35.85
C GLN A 717 -4.34 8.58 -36.74
N GLY A 718 -3.47 7.63 -36.36
CA GLY A 718 -2.24 7.33 -37.10
C GLY A 718 -1.15 8.39 -36.93
N VAL A 719 -1.32 9.37 -36.02
CA VAL A 719 -0.34 10.44 -35.80
C VAL A 719 0.96 9.88 -35.22
N LEU A 720 0.88 9.12 -34.11
CA LEU A 720 2.09 8.50 -33.53
C LEU A 720 2.68 7.44 -34.48
N PRO A 721 1.90 6.51 -35.08
CA PRO A 721 2.42 5.59 -36.10
C PRO A 721 3.07 6.27 -37.31
N ALA A 722 2.52 7.38 -37.81
CA ALA A 722 3.12 8.12 -38.93
C ALA A 722 4.48 8.73 -38.56
N ILE A 723 4.64 9.20 -37.31
CA ILE A 723 5.93 9.68 -36.81
C ILE A 723 6.93 8.51 -36.73
N VAL A 724 6.52 7.33 -36.23
CA VAL A 724 7.38 6.11 -36.25
C VAL A 724 7.86 5.81 -37.67
N GLY A 725 6.93 5.76 -38.63
CA GLY A 725 7.24 5.45 -40.03
C GLY A 725 8.20 6.46 -40.67
N ALA A 726 8.02 7.76 -40.38
CA ALA A 726 8.91 8.81 -40.87
C ALA A 726 10.33 8.70 -40.29
N VAL A 727 10.47 8.35 -39.00
CA VAL A 727 11.77 8.12 -38.36
C VAL A 727 12.45 6.90 -38.99
N ALA A 728 11.74 5.78 -39.15
CA ALA A 728 12.27 4.57 -39.77
C ALA A 728 12.74 4.80 -41.22
N LEU A 729 11.98 5.54 -42.03
CA LEU A 729 12.36 5.93 -43.39
C LEU A 729 13.61 6.81 -43.42
N SER A 730 13.73 7.75 -42.46
CA SER A 730 14.91 8.61 -42.36
C SER A 730 16.17 7.81 -41.98
N ALA A 731 16.06 6.87 -41.04
CA ALA A 731 17.17 6.00 -40.62
C ALA A 731 17.63 5.06 -41.75
N LEU A 732 16.70 4.55 -42.58
CA LEU A 732 17.01 3.75 -43.77
C LEU A 732 17.69 4.59 -44.86
N SER A 733 17.29 5.86 -45.03
CA SER A 733 17.91 6.76 -46.01
C SER A 733 19.35 7.15 -45.66
N THR A 734 19.67 7.26 -44.36
CA THR A 734 21.05 7.51 -43.88
C THR A 734 21.96 6.28 -44.01
N ASN A 735 21.41 5.06 -43.96
CA ASN A 735 22.18 3.82 -44.14
C ASN A 735 22.34 3.39 -45.62
N LEU A 736 21.71 4.09 -46.57
CA LEU A 736 21.79 3.80 -48.02
C LEU A 736 22.78 4.70 -48.79
N LEU A 737 23.65 5.45 -48.10
CA LEU A 737 24.78 6.14 -48.74
C LEU A 737 26.13 5.52 -48.31
N PRO A 738 26.57 4.40 -48.92
CA PRO A 738 27.99 4.13 -49.01
C PRO A 738 28.60 5.16 -49.97
N GLY A 739 29.54 5.95 -49.45
CA GLY A 739 30.33 6.86 -50.27
C GLY A 739 31.00 6.12 -51.43
N HIS A 740 30.52 6.36 -52.65
CA HIS A 740 31.30 6.15 -53.86
C HIS A 740 32.47 7.15 -53.84
N GLN A 741 33.57 6.81 -53.16
CA GLN A 741 34.87 7.33 -53.53
C GLN A 741 35.36 6.53 -54.74
N GLN A 742 35.39 7.22 -55.87
CA GLN A 742 36.02 6.77 -57.10
C GLN A 742 37.47 6.34 -56.85
N SER A 743 37.81 5.19 -57.40
CA SER A 743 39.17 4.70 -57.61
C SER A 743 40.01 5.74 -58.35
N GLY A 744 40.92 6.38 -57.64
CA GLY A 744 42.02 7.17 -58.21
C GLY A 744 43.32 6.41 -58.02
N GLU A 745 43.88 5.90 -59.12
CA GLU A 745 45.23 5.36 -59.21
C GLU A 745 46.25 6.37 -58.66
N ARG A 746 47.19 5.90 -57.83
CA ARG A 746 48.41 6.66 -57.53
C ARG A 746 49.41 6.47 -58.66
N PRO A 747 50.01 7.53 -59.23
CA PRO A 747 51.31 7.43 -59.85
C PRO A 747 52.42 7.47 -58.79
N ALA A 748 53.51 6.80 -59.12
CA ALA A 748 54.72 6.69 -58.32
C ALA A 748 55.34 8.05 -57.96
N LEU A 749 55.65 8.26 -56.67
CA LEU A 749 56.98 8.51 -56.10
C LEU A 749 56.88 8.68 -54.58
#